data_AF-A0A1A1Y1U9-F1
#
_entry.id   AF-A0A1A1Y1U9-F1
#
_cell.length_a   1.000
_cell.length_b   1.000
_cell.length_c   1.000
_cell.angle_alpha   90.00
_cell.angle_beta   90.00
_cell.angle_gamma   90.00
#
_symmetry.space_group_name_H-M   'P 1'
#
loop_
_entity.id
_entity.type
_entity.pdbx_description
1 polymer ?
#
loop_
_entity_poly.entity_id
_entity_poly.type
_entity_poly.pdbx_seq_one_letter_code
_entity_poly.pdbx_strand_id
1 'polypeptide(L)'
;MIIRSSGGAHTRGAVKDAPDVPPNLPDQPAVVVELESEPVTSDEPQVAEDTHALSSSNHLAGELNSKARKTEPQLKRAEDTERATFLGVMKAKIEALDTVPKPTATLQTQTQAKAITIPPLPLPGPNSPEPIQKAWGCFCNVFTTVAPIAQKLGGVINEYIMPLLAGPAPGETPDSPALWAVLGWVRRQADQILSAPPISDFTEAVTAWGTLTLQQVTQSCGEPTEGLPAELERTVIVSGLSEPVDFRFLPDDGGILIAEKGGAIKLYQEGQGTTTVVVLPTKTDFESGIGGIEVDPNFAENHYVYVSYTNGNDTDVLSRFTLSGDQAAILASEKVLIASDEVAGPIHHGGEIYYEDNPGDAADYIYWAKGDNSVSTNAQDLTNIHGKIMRIHPDGTIPTDNPFYNTPGARKEIWAYGLRNPFRFDVAPNGQLLVGDVGDTSWEELNVVTKGANYGWPGAEGVCVGCGYVNPIYSYDHNTPAGTASITSVLVYTGDTFPEEYQGKVFVADYTLGWIKVLTLDENYASYVAEQPFDGQAGTPVRLIQGPDGNIYQLNIYPGELSVIAPSGGNRAPTAVLTATPSNGYSPLVVEFSSQGSGDPDPDTTLTYHWDFGDGTTSTQANPTKTYDTNGTYHVTLTVSDGEKTGQDTQSITVGSTAPHDLTITTPLGDPLDNTKYNAGDTISFTGSALDQDETLPDSAYNWTVVFHHADHIHPVTSNVVGKTGSITVPTDPHNSADTWYEIRLTVTDSTGLSTTSSVMVYPNTVTQTFTASDPDAVFTIDGKPYTGSHTETSVVGVERVLGVPSPQYVEDGQLVFVSWSDGGAQTHTIVTPGTNTDYVVTFDKVPSVL
;
A
#
# COMPACT_ATOMS: atom_id res chain seq x y z
N MET A 1 -23.52 19.57 20.88
CA MET A 1 -24.88 19.92 21.36
C MET A 1 -25.53 20.84 20.32
N ILE A 2 -26.80 20.53 19.95
CA ILE A 2 -27.64 21.09 18.86
C ILE A 2 -27.56 20.33 17.53
N ILE A 3 -28.45 19.35 17.44
CA ILE A 3 -28.98 18.59 16.30
C ILE A 3 -30.05 19.45 15.60
N ARG A 4 -30.13 19.46 14.26
CA ARG A 4 -31.41 19.50 13.53
C ARG A 4 -31.34 18.80 12.17
N SER A 5 -32.31 17.90 12.01
CA SER A 5 -32.68 17.05 10.88
C SER A 5 -33.61 17.72 9.85
N SER A 6 -33.85 16.96 8.77
CA SER A 6 -35.06 16.80 7.92
C SER A 6 -35.29 17.76 6.73
N GLY A 7 -35.06 17.25 5.51
CA GLY A 7 -36.09 16.65 4.62
C GLY A 7 -37.21 17.52 4.02
N GLY A 8 -37.34 17.47 2.67
CA GLY A 8 -38.64 17.28 2.02
C GLY A 8 -39.21 18.33 1.05
N ALA A 9 -39.18 17.98 -0.25
CA ALA A 9 -40.25 18.10 -1.27
C ALA A 9 -40.58 19.42 -2.03
N HIS A 10 -40.55 19.26 -3.35
CA HIS A 10 -41.19 19.98 -4.48
C HIS A 10 -42.30 21.02 -4.23
N THR A 11 -42.29 22.09 -5.05
CA THR A 11 -43.42 22.48 -5.93
C THR A 11 -42.99 23.48 -7.02
N ARG A 12 -43.57 23.31 -8.22
CA ARG A 12 -43.44 24.17 -9.41
C ARG A 12 -44.14 25.53 -9.24
N GLY A 13 -43.58 26.57 -9.86
CA GLY A 13 -44.27 27.82 -10.19
C GLY A 13 -43.51 28.62 -11.25
N ALA A 14 -44.02 28.62 -12.48
CA ALA A 14 -43.48 29.33 -13.64
C ALA A 14 -43.84 30.83 -13.63
N VAL A 15 -43.04 31.66 -14.34
CA VAL A 15 -43.45 32.55 -15.46
C VAL A 15 -42.52 33.78 -15.61
N LYS A 16 -41.86 33.84 -16.77
CA LYS A 16 -41.47 34.98 -17.66
C LYS A 16 -40.83 36.26 -17.08
N ASP A 17 -39.68 36.65 -17.65
CA ASP A 17 -39.61 37.60 -18.78
C ASP A 17 -38.16 37.72 -19.32
N ALA A 18 -38.04 37.86 -20.65
CA ALA A 18 -36.88 38.26 -21.44
C ALA A 18 -37.43 39.08 -22.63
N PRO A 19 -36.64 39.72 -23.53
CA PRO A 19 -35.20 40.03 -23.53
C PRO A 19 -34.93 41.53 -23.87
N ASP A 20 -33.66 41.96 -23.97
CA ASP A 20 -33.28 43.08 -24.86
C ASP A 20 -31.78 43.07 -25.24
N VAL A 21 -31.54 43.14 -26.55
CA VAL A 21 -30.31 43.26 -27.38
C VAL A 21 -30.79 43.87 -28.73
N PRO A 22 -30.06 44.57 -29.65
CA PRO A 22 -28.64 45.01 -29.84
C PRO A 22 -28.59 46.53 -30.29
N PRO A 23 -27.77 47.11 -31.24
CA PRO A 23 -26.58 46.68 -32.04
C PRO A 23 -25.45 47.72 -32.30
N ASN A 24 -24.27 47.27 -32.80
CA ASN A 24 -23.72 47.57 -34.16
C ASN A 24 -22.22 47.24 -34.40
N LEU A 25 -21.95 46.68 -35.59
CA LEU A 25 -20.71 46.59 -36.40
C LEU A 25 -20.53 47.89 -37.26
N PRO A 26 -19.53 48.12 -38.19
CA PRO A 26 -18.71 47.17 -38.98
C PRO A 26 -17.26 47.60 -39.45
N ASP A 27 -16.65 46.69 -40.26
CA ASP A 27 -15.79 46.86 -41.47
C ASP A 27 -14.29 46.43 -41.51
N GLN A 28 -13.99 45.74 -42.63
CA GLN A 28 -12.79 45.01 -43.14
C GLN A 28 -11.82 45.92 -43.97
N PRO A 29 -10.81 45.48 -44.83
CA PRO A 29 -10.31 44.15 -45.27
C PRO A 29 -8.76 43.93 -45.52
N ALA A 30 -8.39 42.64 -45.72
CA ALA A 30 -7.46 41.96 -46.67
C ALA A 30 -6.07 42.48 -47.11
N VAL A 31 -5.05 41.57 -47.17
CA VAL A 31 -4.09 41.37 -48.29
C VAL A 31 -3.56 39.91 -48.34
N VAL A 32 -3.45 39.37 -49.55
CA VAL A 32 -2.87 38.09 -50.02
C VAL A 32 -1.46 38.31 -50.57
N VAL A 33 -0.49 37.40 -50.36
CA VAL A 33 0.60 37.08 -51.33
C VAL A 33 1.00 35.60 -51.21
N GLU A 34 1.26 35.00 -52.37
CA GLU A 34 1.51 33.61 -52.72
C GLU A 34 2.99 33.41 -53.17
N LEU A 35 3.45 32.15 -53.25
CA LEU A 35 4.46 31.57 -54.19
C LEU A 35 5.76 30.91 -53.64
N GLU A 36 5.79 29.57 -53.83
CA GLU A 36 6.74 28.73 -54.61
C GLU A 36 8.18 28.34 -54.12
N SER A 37 8.33 27.02 -53.92
CA SER A 37 9.35 26.02 -54.39
C SER A 37 10.86 26.33 -54.51
N GLU A 38 11.69 25.52 -53.81
CA GLU A 38 12.85 24.67 -54.22
C GLU A 38 13.70 24.95 -55.51
N PRO A 39 14.96 24.42 -55.72
CA PRO A 39 15.89 23.62 -54.87
C PRO A 39 17.45 23.78 -55.12
N VAL A 40 18.24 22.88 -54.48
CA VAL A 40 19.58 22.25 -54.80
C VAL A 40 20.95 22.98 -54.68
N THR A 41 21.93 22.18 -54.21
CA THR A 41 23.41 22.12 -54.45
C THR A 41 24.30 23.08 -53.65
N SER A 42 25.55 22.78 -53.28
CA SER A 42 26.40 21.59 -53.13
C SER A 42 27.71 22.06 -52.45
N ASP A 43 28.55 21.12 -52.03
CA ASP A 43 30.01 21.25 -51.85
C ASP A 43 30.58 21.86 -50.57
N GLU A 44 31.02 20.95 -49.69
CA GLU A 44 32.28 21.01 -48.95
C GLU A 44 33.49 20.95 -49.92
N PRO A 45 34.72 21.44 -49.58
CA PRO A 45 35.57 20.68 -48.64
C PRO A 45 36.55 21.47 -47.75
N GLN A 46 36.75 20.88 -46.57
CA GLN A 46 37.98 20.61 -45.78
C GLN A 46 39.16 21.60 -45.71
N VAL A 47 39.72 21.80 -44.50
CA VAL A 47 40.90 21.04 -43.94
C VAL A 47 41.46 21.72 -42.66
N ALA A 48 41.61 20.90 -41.60
CA ALA A 48 42.61 20.87 -40.50
C ALA A 48 42.72 22.04 -39.48
N GLU A 49 43.08 21.85 -38.20
CA GLU A 49 43.70 20.71 -37.50
C GLU A 49 43.53 20.84 -35.95
N ASP A 50 43.90 19.76 -35.26
CA ASP A 50 44.37 19.63 -33.87
C ASP A 50 43.42 19.27 -32.71
N THR A 51 43.31 17.94 -32.47
CA THR A 51 43.48 17.35 -31.13
C THR A 51 44.10 15.93 -31.18
N HIS A 52 45.26 15.75 -30.53
CA HIS A 52 45.82 14.49 -29.99
C HIS A 52 45.48 14.42 -28.48
N ALA A 53 45.42 13.31 -27.71
CA ALA A 53 45.53 11.86 -27.93
C ALA A 53 45.15 11.12 -26.61
N LEU A 54 45.12 9.78 -26.71
CA LEU A 54 45.21 8.70 -25.69
C LEU A 54 43.85 8.13 -25.20
N SER A 55 43.58 6.82 -25.21
CA SER A 55 44.34 5.61 -25.59
C SER A 55 43.32 4.47 -25.83
N SER A 56 43.29 3.82 -27.00
CA SER A 56 43.97 2.53 -27.30
C SER A 56 43.27 1.31 -26.66
N SER A 57 42.96 0.18 -27.31
CA SER A 57 43.17 -0.34 -28.68
C SER A 57 42.32 -1.63 -28.79
N ASN A 58 41.60 -1.85 -29.88
CA ASN A 58 41.97 -2.73 -31.03
C ASN A 58 41.86 -4.24 -30.74
N HIS A 59 41.46 -5.11 -31.65
CA HIS A 59 41.15 -5.10 -33.09
C HIS A 59 40.74 -6.58 -33.39
N LEU A 60 40.19 -7.04 -34.51
CA LEU A 60 40.24 -6.69 -35.93
C LEU A 60 38.88 -7.16 -36.50
N ALA A 61 38.16 -6.34 -37.28
CA ALA A 61 38.25 -6.24 -38.75
C ALA A 61 37.99 -7.58 -39.47
N GLY A 62 37.12 -7.68 -40.47
CA GLY A 62 36.50 -6.68 -41.33
C GLY A 62 36.17 -7.35 -42.66
N GLU A 63 34.91 -7.21 -43.08
CA GLU A 63 34.36 -7.13 -44.43
C GLU A 63 34.99 -7.88 -45.63
N LEU A 64 34.12 -8.51 -46.44
CA LEU A 64 33.91 -8.11 -47.83
C LEU A 64 32.70 -8.80 -48.50
N ASN A 65 31.67 -8.00 -48.73
CA ASN A 65 30.82 -7.87 -49.93
C ASN A 65 30.37 -9.10 -50.77
N SER A 66 29.04 -9.30 -50.71
CA SER A 66 28.07 -9.26 -51.82
C SER A 66 28.29 -10.14 -53.07
N LYS A 67 27.38 -11.10 -53.29
CA LYS A 67 26.65 -11.24 -54.56
C LYS A 67 25.37 -12.11 -54.45
N ALA A 68 24.30 -11.47 -54.91
CA ALA A 68 22.91 -11.86 -55.11
C ALA A 68 22.53 -13.33 -55.39
N ARG A 69 21.44 -13.74 -54.71
CA ARG A 69 20.21 -14.42 -55.19
C ARG A 69 20.33 -15.71 -56.03
N LYS A 70 19.90 -16.83 -55.42
CA LYS A 70 18.63 -17.60 -55.67
C LYS A 70 18.80 -19.12 -55.48
N THR A 71 17.69 -19.72 -55.04
CA THR A 71 17.27 -21.14 -55.11
C THR A 71 17.86 -22.16 -54.11
N GLU A 72 17.07 -22.46 -53.07
CA GLU A 72 16.88 -23.84 -52.58
C GLU A 72 16.41 -24.75 -53.74
N PRO A 73 16.76 -26.06 -53.78
CA PRO A 73 16.53 -26.99 -52.66
C PRO A 73 17.55 -28.15 -52.56
N GLN A 74 18.46 -28.17 -51.57
CA GLN A 74 19.21 -29.38 -51.17
C GLN A 74 19.53 -29.48 -49.67
N LEU A 75 18.61 -29.02 -48.81
CA LEU A 75 18.55 -29.37 -47.39
C LEU A 75 17.97 -30.78 -47.22
N LYS A 76 18.80 -31.82 -47.39
CA LYS A 76 18.53 -33.15 -46.81
C LYS A 76 19.69 -34.16 -46.81
N ARG A 77 20.96 -33.73 -46.90
CA ARG A 77 22.06 -34.71 -46.90
C ARG A 77 23.40 -34.24 -46.32
N ALA A 78 23.40 -33.24 -45.44
CA ALA A 78 24.62 -32.73 -44.78
C ALA A 78 24.56 -32.67 -43.24
N GLU A 79 23.42 -32.94 -42.59
CA GLU A 79 23.31 -32.93 -41.12
C GLU A 79 23.58 -34.30 -40.44
N ASP A 80 23.77 -35.38 -41.22
CA ASP A 80 23.98 -36.74 -40.68
C ASP A 80 25.47 -37.09 -40.41
N THR A 81 26.42 -36.18 -40.66
CA THR A 81 27.86 -36.49 -40.54
C THR A 81 28.53 -35.92 -39.28
N GLU A 82 27.91 -34.97 -38.56
CA GLU A 82 28.47 -34.44 -37.29
C GLU A 82 27.90 -35.10 -36.02
N ARG A 83 26.76 -35.80 -36.12
CA ARG A 83 26.17 -36.54 -34.98
C ARG A 83 26.87 -37.87 -34.66
N ALA A 84 27.74 -38.37 -35.53
CA ALA A 84 28.42 -39.67 -35.38
C ALA A 84 29.74 -39.59 -34.58
N THR A 85 30.31 -38.41 -34.35
CA THR A 85 31.66 -38.26 -33.79
C THR A 85 31.67 -38.01 -32.28
N PHE A 86 30.56 -37.54 -31.69
CA PHE A 86 30.48 -37.27 -30.24
C PHE A 86 30.11 -38.51 -29.40
N LEU A 87 29.29 -39.43 -29.95
CA LEU A 87 28.93 -40.69 -29.28
C LEU A 87 30.09 -41.71 -29.21
N GLY A 88 31.09 -41.59 -30.08
CA GLY A 88 32.26 -42.49 -30.11
C GLY A 88 33.27 -42.24 -28.98
N VAL A 89 33.33 -41.02 -28.42
CA VAL A 89 34.31 -40.64 -27.39
C VAL A 89 33.83 -41.01 -25.98
N MET A 90 32.51 -41.02 -25.72
CA MET A 90 31.97 -41.44 -24.42
C MET A 90 31.98 -42.96 -24.19
N LYS A 91 31.91 -43.77 -25.27
CA LYS A 91 31.88 -45.23 -25.15
C LYS A 91 33.25 -45.83 -24.77
N ALA A 92 34.35 -45.16 -25.09
CA ALA A 92 35.71 -45.61 -24.78
C ALA A 92 36.18 -45.31 -23.34
N LYS A 93 35.45 -44.49 -22.56
CA LYS A 93 35.79 -44.16 -21.17
C LYS A 93 35.09 -45.07 -20.13
N ILE A 94 34.08 -45.83 -20.55
CA ILE A 94 33.30 -46.73 -19.67
C ILE A 94 33.89 -48.16 -19.62
N GLU A 95 34.63 -48.59 -20.64
CA GLU A 95 35.26 -49.94 -20.68
C GLU A 95 36.55 -50.08 -19.85
N ALA A 96 36.98 -49.06 -19.10
CA ALA A 96 38.26 -49.05 -18.38
C ALA A 96 38.18 -49.22 -16.84
N LEU A 97 37.01 -49.52 -16.26
CA LEU A 97 36.86 -49.69 -14.80
C LEU A 97 36.44 -51.09 -14.33
N ASP A 98 36.34 -52.07 -15.24
CA ASP A 98 35.79 -53.39 -14.93
C ASP A 98 36.85 -54.51 -14.73
N THR A 99 37.98 -54.20 -14.07
CA THR A 99 39.04 -55.20 -13.81
C THR A 99 39.56 -55.21 -12.37
N VAL A 100 38.76 -55.71 -11.42
CA VAL A 100 39.28 -56.26 -10.14
C VAL A 100 38.48 -57.52 -9.76
N PRO A 101 39.10 -58.66 -9.33
CA PRO A 101 38.45 -59.96 -9.27
C PRO A 101 37.66 -60.23 -7.96
N LYS A 102 36.53 -60.94 -8.09
CA LYS A 102 35.70 -61.49 -7.00
C LYS A 102 36.33 -62.74 -6.35
N PRO A 103 36.27 -62.89 -5.01
CA PRO A 103 36.26 -64.19 -4.36
C PRO A 103 34.83 -64.66 -4.05
N THR A 104 34.59 -65.94 -4.31
CA THR A 104 33.34 -66.68 -4.10
C THR A 104 33.09 -66.91 -2.60
N ALA A 105 31.93 -66.51 -2.08
CA ALA A 105 31.39 -67.07 -0.84
C ALA A 105 29.85 -67.02 -0.81
N THR A 106 29.33 -68.15 -0.36
CA THR A 106 27.97 -68.70 -0.30
C THR A 106 26.90 -67.77 0.29
N LEU A 107 25.69 -67.83 -0.28
CA LEU A 107 24.44 -67.25 0.23
C LEU A 107 24.15 -67.70 1.67
N GLN A 108 24.02 -66.75 2.60
CA GLN A 108 23.16 -66.86 3.76
C GLN A 108 22.33 -65.58 3.89
N THR A 109 21.02 -65.79 3.92
CA THR A 109 19.97 -64.78 4.10
C THR A 109 20.07 -64.13 5.49
N GLN A 110 20.38 -62.83 5.53
CA GLN A 110 19.99 -61.96 6.65
C GLN A 110 19.55 -60.60 6.09
N THR A 111 18.26 -60.32 6.25
CA THR A 111 17.66 -59.00 6.12
C THR A 111 18.17 -58.10 7.25
N GLN A 112 19.04 -57.14 6.93
CA GLN A 112 19.23 -55.93 7.71
C GLN A 112 19.12 -54.74 6.76
N ALA A 113 18.00 -54.03 6.85
CA ALA A 113 17.84 -52.73 6.22
C ALA A 113 18.83 -51.76 6.86
N LYS A 114 19.84 -51.33 6.10
CA LYS A 114 20.71 -50.23 6.49
C LYS A 114 19.96 -48.95 6.09
N ALA A 115 19.33 -48.30 7.06
CA ALA A 115 18.74 -46.98 6.86
C ALA A 115 19.85 -46.01 6.42
N ILE A 116 19.77 -45.53 5.19
CA ILE A 116 20.53 -44.36 4.75
C ILE A 116 19.72 -43.17 5.27
N THR A 117 20.20 -42.56 6.35
CA THR A 117 19.65 -41.29 6.83
C THR A 117 20.25 -40.19 5.97
N ILE A 118 19.48 -39.66 5.03
CA ILE A 118 19.81 -38.41 4.32
C ILE A 118 19.51 -37.27 5.31
N PRO A 119 20.42 -36.31 5.54
CA PRO A 119 20.13 -35.16 6.38
C PRO A 119 18.97 -34.34 5.77
N PRO A 120 18.05 -33.79 6.57
CA PRO A 120 17.01 -32.91 6.06
C PRO A 120 17.65 -31.72 5.31
N LEU A 121 17.13 -31.42 4.12
CA LEU A 121 17.50 -30.21 3.39
C LEU A 121 17.21 -28.98 4.26
N PRO A 122 18.15 -28.04 4.41
CA PRO A 122 17.90 -26.80 5.15
C PRO A 122 16.82 -25.98 4.41
N LEU A 123 15.87 -25.43 5.18
CA LEU A 123 14.91 -24.45 4.69
C LEU A 123 15.65 -23.28 4.01
N PRO A 124 15.07 -22.65 2.97
CA PRO A 124 15.71 -21.50 2.32
C PRO A 124 15.90 -20.40 3.36
N GLY A 125 17.15 -19.94 3.48
CA GLY A 125 17.51 -18.82 4.34
C GLY A 125 17.45 -17.50 3.57
N PRO A 126 17.69 -16.36 4.25
CA PRO A 126 17.73 -15.04 3.61
C PRO A 126 18.77 -14.92 2.47
N ASN A 127 19.72 -15.85 2.38
CA ASN A 127 20.76 -15.89 1.35
C ASN A 127 20.49 -16.91 0.22
N SER A 128 19.29 -17.47 0.14
CA SER A 128 18.93 -18.40 -0.93
C SER A 128 18.83 -17.68 -2.29
N PRO A 129 19.22 -18.33 -3.40
CA PRO A 129 19.05 -17.78 -4.74
C PRO A 129 17.61 -17.32 -5.00
N GLU A 130 17.45 -16.15 -5.64
CA GLU A 130 16.16 -15.51 -5.93
C GLU A 130 15.10 -16.43 -6.56
N PRO A 131 15.42 -17.35 -7.50
CA PRO A 131 14.42 -18.29 -8.04
C PRO A 131 13.87 -19.25 -6.98
N ILE A 132 14.67 -19.61 -5.98
CA ILE A 132 14.29 -20.50 -4.87
C ILE A 132 13.41 -19.73 -3.88
N GLN A 133 13.70 -18.44 -3.64
CA GLN A 133 12.86 -17.58 -2.80
C GLN A 133 11.49 -17.31 -3.46
N LYS A 134 11.46 -17.02 -4.77
CA LYS A 134 10.23 -16.85 -5.55
C LYS A 134 9.37 -18.12 -5.58
N ALA A 135 10.00 -19.28 -5.80
CA ALA A 135 9.32 -20.57 -5.73
C ALA A 135 8.77 -20.87 -4.33
N TRP A 136 9.49 -20.46 -3.27
CA TRP A 136 9.06 -20.62 -1.88
C TRP A 136 7.91 -19.68 -1.49
N GLY A 137 7.92 -18.42 -1.92
CA GLY A 137 6.80 -17.48 -1.73
C GLY A 137 5.53 -17.95 -2.44
N CYS A 138 5.66 -18.41 -3.68
CA CYS A 138 4.53 -19.01 -4.42
C CYS A 138 4.00 -20.28 -3.73
N PHE A 139 4.90 -21.12 -3.18
CA PHE A 139 4.51 -22.29 -2.38
C PHE A 139 3.78 -21.92 -1.10
N CYS A 140 4.26 -20.92 -0.34
CA CYS A 140 3.58 -20.47 0.88
C CYS A 140 2.22 -19.86 0.55
N ASN A 141 2.08 -19.05 -0.51
CA ASN A 141 0.78 -18.52 -0.94
C ASN A 141 -0.20 -19.63 -1.38
N VAL A 142 0.26 -20.64 -2.12
CA VAL A 142 -0.57 -21.80 -2.46
C VAL A 142 -0.95 -22.59 -1.21
N PHE A 143 -0.02 -22.77 -0.27
CA PHE A 143 -0.28 -23.52 0.96
C PHE A 143 -1.25 -22.78 1.88
N THR A 144 -1.08 -21.49 2.13
CA THR A 144 -1.97 -20.68 2.98
C THR A 144 -3.35 -20.49 2.37
N THR A 145 -3.44 -20.35 1.03
CA THR A 145 -4.72 -20.15 0.33
C THR A 145 -5.48 -21.46 0.12
N VAL A 146 -4.79 -22.58 -0.15
CA VAL A 146 -5.41 -23.86 -0.50
C VAL A 146 -5.56 -24.80 0.70
N ALA A 147 -4.71 -24.74 1.73
CA ALA A 147 -4.80 -25.64 2.88
C ALA A 147 -6.15 -25.58 3.63
N PRO A 148 -6.80 -24.41 3.83
CA PRO A 148 -8.13 -24.34 4.43
C PRO A 148 -9.21 -25.02 3.55
N ILE A 149 -9.06 -24.92 2.23
CA ILE A 149 -9.96 -25.51 1.24
C ILE A 149 -9.74 -27.04 1.13
N ALA A 150 -8.48 -27.48 1.18
CA ALA A 150 -8.08 -28.87 1.13
C ALA A 150 -8.44 -29.65 2.41
N GLN A 151 -8.43 -29.00 3.58
CA GLN A 151 -8.96 -29.58 4.82
C GLN A 151 -10.48 -29.80 4.76
N LYS A 152 -11.23 -28.90 4.10
CA LYS A 152 -12.68 -29.07 3.87
C LYS A 152 -13.02 -30.14 2.82
N LEU A 153 -12.09 -30.48 1.93
CA LEU A 153 -12.27 -31.44 0.81
C LEU A 153 -11.39 -32.70 0.95
N GLY A 154 -11.10 -33.13 2.18
CA GLY A 154 -10.09 -34.12 2.59
C GLY A 154 -10.17 -35.55 2.05
N GLY A 155 -10.43 -35.75 0.76
CA GLY A 155 -10.32 -37.03 0.06
C GLY A 155 -9.84 -36.94 -1.40
N VAL A 156 -9.80 -35.75 -2.02
CA VAL A 156 -9.65 -35.63 -3.49
C VAL A 156 -8.18 -35.64 -3.97
N ILE A 157 -7.23 -35.23 -3.12
CA ILE A 157 -5.81 -35.06 -3.54
C ILE A 157 -5.18 -36.38 -3.99
N ASN A 158 -5.47 -37.49 -3.31
CA ASN A 158 -4.79 -38.76 -3.57
C ASN A 158 -5.40 -39.55 -4.74
N GLU A 159 -6.62 -39.21 -5.16
CA GLU A 159 -7.37 -39.99 -6.15
C GLU A 159 -7.39 -39.34 -7.55
N TYR A 160 -7.21 -38.01 -7.65
CA TYR A 160 -7.38 -37.28 -8.92
C TYR A 160 -6.17 -36.48 -9.42
N ILE A 161 -5.24 -36.08 -8.56
CA ILE A 161 -4.10 -35.21 -8.98
C ILE A 161 -2.94 -36.03 -9.55
N MET A 162 -2.60 -37.17 -8.95
CA MET A 162 -1.48 -38.02 -9.39
C MET A 162 -1.66 -38.65 -10.79
N PRO A 163 -2.89 -39.03 -11.24
CA PRO A 163 -3.09 -39.53 -12.60
C PRO A 163 -3.00 -38.44 -13.70
N LEU A 164 -3.23 -37.16 -13.38
CA LEU A 164 -3.20 -36.06 -14.38
C LEU A 164 -1.79 -35.64 -14.80
N LEU A 165 -0.77 -35.91 -13.97
CA LEU A 165 0.65 -35.72 -14.32
C LEU A 165 1.17 -36.79 -15.29
N ALA A 166 0.41 -37.88 -15.52
CA ALA A 166 0.73 -38.92 -16.50
C ALA A 166 0.18 -38.62 -17.91
N GLY A 167 -0.57 -37.52 -18.08
CA GLY A 167 -1.22 -37.14 -19.34
C GLY A 167 -2.51 -37.94 -19.62
N PRO A 168 -3.55 -37.33 -20.20
CA PRO A 168 -4.77 -38.06 -20.55
C PRO A 168 -4.61 -38.87 -21.84
N ALA A 169 -5.30 -40.01 -21.92
CA ALA A 169 -5.55 -40.68 -23.20
C ALA A 169 -6.48 -39.82 -24.08
N PRO A 170 -6.42 -39.91 -25.41
CA PRO A 170 -7.21 -39.05 -26.29
C PRO A 170 -8.71 -39.38 -26.17
N GLY A 171 -9.54 -38.41 -25.77
CA GLY A 171 -10.98 -38.44 -26.05
C GLY A 171 -11.99 -38.21 -24.91
N GLU A 172 -11.59 -37.82 -23.70
CA GLU A 172 -12.56 -37.51 -22.62
C GLU A 172 -12.43 -36.05 -22.16
N THR A 173 -13.55 -35.32 -22.21
CA THR A 173 -13.71 -33.93 -21.71
C THR A 173 -14.51 -33.91 -20.40
N PRO A 174 -14.00 -33.31 -19.32
CA PRO A 174 -14.78 -32.97 -18.13
C PRO A 174 -15.38 -31.54 -18.19
N ASP A 175 -16.56 -31.36 -17.59
CA ASP A 175 -17.53 -30.26 -17.81
C ASP A 175 -17.35 -28.96 -16.97
N SER A 176 -16.14 -28.62 -16.47
CA SER A 176 -15.98 -27.45 -15.59
C SER A 176 -15.04 -26.36 -16.12
N PRO A 177 -15.55 -25.15 -16.46
CA PRO A 177 -14.75 -23.97 -16.82
C PRO A 177 -13.81 -23.49 -15.69
N ALA A 178 -14.21 -23.66 -14.42
CA ALA A 178 -13.39 -23.29 -13.25
C ALA A 178 -12.12 -24.15 -13.16
N LEU A 179 -12.22 -25.43 -13.55
CA LEU A 179 -11.07 -26.32 -13.63
C LEU A 179 -10.09 -25.87 -14.73
N TRP A 180 -10.57 -25.33 -15.85
CA TRP A 180 -9.72 -24.74 -16.89
C TRP A 180 -9.06 -23.42 -16.47
N ALA A 181 -9.73 -22.58 -15.68
CA ALA A 181 -9.14 -21.34 -15.16
C ALA A 181 -7.99 -21.64 -14.19
N VAL A 182 -8.19 -22.60 -13.28
CA VAL A 182 -7.14 -23.05 -12.35
C VAL A 182 -6.01 -23.76 -13.08
N LEU A 183 -6.31 -24.67 -14.02
CA LEU A 183 -5.27 -25.34 -14.82
C LEU A 183 -4.54 -24.37 -15.75
N GLY A 184 -5.22 -23.35 -16.28
CA GLY A 184 -4.62 -22.29 -17.08
C GLY A 184 -3.74 -21.34 -16.27
N TRP A 185 -4.11 -21.06 -15.02
CA TRP A 185 -3.29 -20.32 -14.06
C TRP A 185 -2.03 -21.12 -13.68
N VAL A 186 -2.18 -22.40 -13.29
CA VAL A 186 -1.05 -23.30 -12.99
C VAL A 186 -0.10 -23.44 -14.18
N ARG A 187 -0.65 -23.55 -15.40
CA ARG A 187 0.15 -23.66 -16.62
C ARG A 187 0.90 -22.37 -16.96
N ARG A 188 0.32 -21.19 -16.70
CA ARG A 188 1.00 -19.89 -16.83
C ARG A 188 2.16 -19.74 -15.85
N GLN A 189 1.96 -20.15 -14.60
CA GLN A 189 3.02 -20.16 -13.58
C GLN A 189 4.13 -21.16 -13.95
N ALA A 190 3.78 -22.32 -14.50
CA ALA A 190 4.73 -23.30 -15.01
C ALA A 190 5.51 -22.80 -16.24
N ASP A 191 4.86 -22.09 -17.17
CA ASP A 191 5.52 -21.52 -18.36
C ASP A 191 6.49 -20.38 -18.00
N GLN A 192 6.20 -19.61 -16.95
CA GLN A 192 7.13 -18.62 -16.38
C GLN A 192 8.38 -19.29 -15.77
N ILE A 193 8.22 -20.42 -15.08
CA ILE A 193 9.32 -21.21 -14.50
C ILE A 193 10.18 -21.89 -15.59
N LEU A 194 9.57 -22.36 -16.68
CA LEU A 194 10.25 -23.14 -17.73
C LEU A 194 11.12 -22.30 -18.70
N SER A 195 11.07 -20.97 -18.61
CA SER A 195 11.81 -20.07 -19.51
C SER A 195 13.23 -19.70 -19.05
N ALA A 196 13.64 -20.11 -17.84
CA ALA A 196 14.98 -19.84 -17.29
C ALA A 196 15.82 -21.12 -17.14
N PRO A 197 16.92 -21.30 -17.89
CA PRO A 197 17.89 -22.36 -17.62
C PRO A 197 18.91 -21.94 -16.54
N PRO A 198 19.44 -22.86 -15.70
CA PRO A 198 19.29 -24.32 -15.72
C PRO A 198 18.78 -24.93 -14.40
N ILE A 199 17.65 -25.64 -14.43
CA ILE A 199 17.13 -26.40 -13.28
C ILE A 199 16.93 -27.87 -13.68
N SER A 200 17.99 -28.66 -13.61
CA SER A 200 17.88 -30.13 -13.56
C SER A 200 17.65 -30.64 -12.13
N ASP A 201 17.81 -29.78 -11.12
CA ASP A 201 17.85 -30.19 -9.70
C ASP A 201 16.46 -30.16 -9.02
N PHE A 202 15.46 -29.57 -9.66
CA PHE A 202 14.10 -29.46 -9.10
C PHE A 202 13.32 -30.77 -9.16
N THR A 203 13.61 -31.64 -10.13
CA THR A 203 12.97 -32.96 -10.25
C THR A 203 13.35 -33.90 -9.10
N GLU A 204 14.54 -33.74 -8.49
CA GLU A 204 14.93 -34.49 -7.29
C GLU A 204 14.30 -33.91 -6.01
N ALA A 205 14.06 -32.59 -5.95
CA ALA A 205 13.43 -31.93 -4.80
C ALA A 205 11.97 -32.38 -4.59
N VAL A 206 11.20 -32.55 -5.66
CA VAL A 206 9.78 -32.96 -5.61
C VAL A 206 9.59 -34.34 -4.97
N THR A 207 10.60 -35.21 -5.02
CA THR A 207 10.52 -36.58 -4.45
C THR A 207 10.81 -36.61 -2.95
N ALA A 208 11.43 -35.55 -2.39
CA ALA A 208 11.77 -35.45 -0.96
C ALA A 208 10.64 -34.84 -0.09
N TRP A 209 9.64 -34.21 -0.71
CA TRP A 209 8.57 -33.47 -0.02
C TRP A 209 7.53 -34.31 0.71
N GLY A 210 7.56 -35.64 0.56
CA GLY A 210 6.65 -36.57 1.25
C GLY A 210 6.90 -36.77 2.75
N THR A 211 7.77 -35.98 3.39
CA THR A 211 8.21 -36.21 4.80
C THR A 211 8.18 -35.00 5.73
N LEU A 212 7.72 -33.82 5.29
CA LEU A 212 7.59 -32.64 6.17
C LEU A 212 6.30 -32.71 7.01
N THR A 213 6.40 -32.35 8.29
CA THR A 213 5.24 -32.26 9.19
C THR A 213 4.54 -30.90 9.06
N LEU A 214 3.23 -30.85 9.27
CA LEU A 214 2.40 -29.63 9.20
C LEU A 214 3.00 -28.47 10.04
N GLN A 215 3.56 -28.80 11.21
CA GLN A 215 4.19 -27.86 12.14
C GLN A 215 5.47 -27.21 11.59
N GLN A 216 6.23 -27.91 10.74
CA GLN A 216 7.44 -27.38 10.09
C GLN A 216 7.10 -26.43 8.93
N VAL A 217 5.94 -26.63 8.29
CA VAL A 217 5.44 -25.74 7.23
C VAL A 217 4.86 -24.45 7.84
N THR A 218 4.09 -24.55 8.92
CA THR A 218 3.56 -23.38 9.65
C THR A 218 4.66 -22.49 10.23
N GLN A 219 5.73 -23.08 10.78
CA GLN A 219 6.88 -22.30 11.29
C GLN A 219 7.70 -21.59 10.19
N SER A 220 7.53 -21.95 8.92
CA SER A 220 8.33 -21.42 7.80
C SER A 220 7.53 -20.57 6.80
N CYS A 221 6.20 -20.69 6.77
CA CYS A 221 5.31 -19.85 5.98
C CYS A 221 4.55 -18.79 6.82
N GLY A 222 4.79 -18.73 8.13
CA GLY A 222 4.01 -17.90 9.05
C GLY A 222 2.72 -18.60 9.49
N GLU A 223 2.15 -18.13 10.61
CA GLU A 223 0.82 -18.55 11.05
C GLU A 223 -0.22 -18.26 9.95
N PRO A 224 -1.31 -19.05 9.85
CA PRO A 224 -2.36 -18.75 8.89
C PRO A 224 -2.88 -17.33 9.15
N THR A 225 -2.79 -16.49 8.12
CA THR A 225 -3.29 -15.13 8.17
C THR A 225 -4.81 -15.19 8.41
N GLU A 226 -5.28 -14.51 9.46
CA GLU A 226 -6.71 -14.48 9.79
C GLU A 226 -7.49 -13.92 8.59
N GLY A 227 -8.65 -14.53 8.30
CA GLY A 227 -9.55 -14.04 7.25
C GLY A 227 -10.27 -12.77 7.70
N LEU A 228 -11.30 -12.37 6.95
CA LEU A 228 -12.18 -11.27 7.35
C LEU A 228 -12.70 -11.41 8.80
N PRO A 229 -12.92 -10.29 9.50
CA PRO A 229 -13.53 -10.28 10.82
C PRO A 229 -14.86 -11.02 10.80
N ALA A 230 -15.20 -11.73 11.88
CA ALA A 230 -16.33 -12.66 11.92
C ALA A 230 -17.70 -11.98 11.72
N GLU A 231 -17.78 -10.69 11.96
CA GLU A 231 -18.94 -9.84 11.75
C GLU A 231 -19.13 -9.38 10.31
N LEU A 232 -18.15 -9.60 9.43
CA LEU A 232 -18.19 -9.26 8.01
C LEU A 232 -18.24 -10.52 7.13
N GLU A 233 -18.84 -10.40 5.95
CA GLU A 233 -18.87 -11.45 4.94
C GLU A 233 -18.45 -10.93 3.57
N ARG A 234 -17.71 -11.76 2.82
CA ARG A 234 -17.40 -11.51 1.40
C ARG A 234 -18.32 -12.34 0.51
N THR A 235 -19.04 -11.67 -0.37
CA THR A 235 -19.90 -12.28 -1.40
C THR A 235 -19.42 -11.91 -2.80
N VAL A 236 -19.09 -12.92 -3.61
CA VAL A 236 -18.75 -12.71 -5.04
C VAL A 236 -20.03 -12.37 -5.80
N ILE A 237 -20.08 -11.19 -6.43
CA ILE A 237 -21.22 -10.71 -7.22
C ILE A 237 -20.99 -10.81 -8.73
N VAL A 238 -19.73 -10.81 -9.17
CA VAL A 238 -19.33 -11.06 -10.56
C VAL A 238 -18.10 -11.98 -10.56
N SER A 239 -18.12 -12.98 -11.42
CA SER A 239 -16.98 -13.88 -11.65
C SER A 239 -16.71 -14.08 -13.14
N GLY A 240 -15.54 -14.64 -13.47
CA GLY A 240 -15.15 -14.91 -14.85
C GLY A 240 -14.74 -13.65 -15.63
N LEU A 241 -14.32 -12.60 -14.93
CA LEU A 241 -13.70 -11.43 -15.54
C LEU A 241 -12.31 -11.79 -16.06
N SER A 242 -11.86 -11.13 -17.12
CA SER A 242 -10.56 -11.35 -17.74
C SER A 242 -9.61 -10.23 -17.38
N GLU A 243 -8.78 -10.44 -16.36
CA GLU A 243 -7.81 -9.45 -15.87
C GLU A 243 -8.47 -8.07 -15.62
N PRO A 244 -9.51 -8.03 -14.75
CA PRO A 244 -10.15 -6.77 -14.40
C PRO A 244 -9.18 -5.89 -13.62
N VAL A 245 -9.18 -4.59 -13.93
CA VAL A 245 -8.23 -3.62 -13.37
C VAL A 245 -8.92 -2.59 -12.49
N ASP A 246 -10.14 -2.19 -12.84
CA ASP A 246 -10.85 -1.11 -12.15
C ASP A 246 -12.36 -1.22 -12.37
N PHE A 247 -13.15 -0.52 -11.54
CA PHE A 247 -14.60 -0.44 -11.68
C PHE A 247 -15.13 0.89 -11.13
N ARG A 248 -16.36 1.28 -11.53
CA ARG A 248 -17.07 2.45 -11.02
C ARG A 248 -18.56 2.20 -10.93
N PHE A 249 -19.20 2.72 -9.89
CA PHE A 249 -20.65 2.76 -9.80
C PHE A 249 -21.21 3.81 -10.75
N LEU A 250 -22.31 3.47 -11.41
CA LEU A 250 -23.12 4.45 -12.11
C LEU A 250 -24.14 5.08 -11.14
N PRO A 251 -24.51 6.36 -11.33
CA PRO A 251 -25.56 6.99 -10.53
C PRO A 251 -26.92 6.30 -10.71
N ASP A 252 -27.86 6.60 -9.80
CA ASP A 252 -29.28 6.18 -9.86
C ASP A 252 -29.50 4.67 -10.08
N ASP A 253 -28.75 3.82 -9.36
CA ASP A 253 -28.78 2.35 -9.49
C ASP A 253 -28.46 1.84 -10.91
N GLY A 254 -27.71 2.63 -11.70
CA GLY A 254 -27.37 2.33 -13.09
C GLY A 254 -26.53 1.06 -13.30
N GLY A 255 -25.95 0.53 -12.21
CA GLY A 255 -25.10 -0.66 -12.19
C GLY A 255 -23.63 -0.34 -11.95
N ILE A 256 -22.76 -1.29 -12.28
CA ILE A 256 -21.31 -1.17 -12.08
C ILE A 256 -20.60 -1.32 -13.42
N LEU A 257 -19.84 -0.30 -13.82
CA LEU A 257 -18.89 -0.41 -14.93
C LEU A 257 -17.63 -1.11 -14.45
N ILE A 258 -17.17 -2.12 -15.19
CA ILE A 258 -15.98 -2.91 -14.88
C ILE A 258 -15.05 -2.85 -16.09
N ALA A 259 -13.81 -2.41 -15.88
CA ALA A 259 -12.78 -2.33 -16.90
C ALA A 259 -11.86 -3.56 -16.83
N GLU A 260 -11.66 -4.20 -17.98
CA GLU A 260 -10.69 -5.28 -18.16
C GLU A 260 -9.46 -4.77 -18.90
N LYS A 261 -8.27 -5.20 -18.49
CA LYS A 261 -6.99 -4.78 -19.09
C LYS A 261 -7.01 -4.91 -20.62
N GLY A 262 -7.68 -5.95 -21.13
CA GLY A 262 -7.89 -6.25 -22.54
C GLY A 262 -8.69 -5.22 -23.36
N GLY A 263 -9.14 -4.12 -22.76
CA GLY A 263 -9.90 -3.06 -23.44
C GLY A 263 -11.41 -3.16 -23.28
N ALA A 264 -11.93 -4.24 -22.71
CA ALA A 264 -13.37 -4.41 -22.51
C ALA A 264 -13.87 -3.57 -21.33
N ILE A 265 -14.90 -2.76 -21.57
CA ILE A 265 -15.68 -2.11 -20.52
C ILE A 265 -17.03 -2.84 -20.46
N LYS A 266 -17.33 -3.39 -19.28
CA LYS A 266 -18.53 -4.19 -19.02
C LYS A 266 -19.46 -3.45 -18.07
N LEU A 267 -20.76 -3.66 -18.23
CA LEU A 267 -21.79 -3.22 -17.29
C LEU A 267 -22.36 -4.44 -16.57
N TYR A 268 -22.22 -4.45 -15.25
CA TYR A 268 -22.93 -5.36 -14.36
C TYR A 268 -24.20 -4.69 -13.84
N GLN A 269 -25.31 -5.41 -13.93
CA GLN A 269 -26.58 -5.02 -13.34
C GLN A 269 -27.14 -6.19 -12.53
N GLU A 270 -27.58 -5.90 -11.31
CA GLU A 270 -28.17 -6.91 -10.43
C GLU A 270 -29.37 -7.60 -11.12
N GLY A 271 -29.41 -8.93 -11.06
CA GLY A 271 -30.43 -9.75 -11.72
C GLY A 271 -30.33 -9.85 -13.25
N GLN A 272 -29.58 -8.97 -13.93
CA GLN A 272 -29.32 -9.04 -15.38
C GLN A 272 -27.94 -9.64 -15.71
N GLY A 273 -27.01 -9.61 -14.76
CA GLY A 273 -25.64 -10.09 -14.94
C GLY A 273 -24.77 -9.07 -15.67
N THR A 274 -23.70 -9.56 -16.31
CA THR A 274 -22.66 -8.71 -16.92
C THR A 274 -22.75 -8.70 -18.44
N THR A 275 -22.69 -7.52 -19.05
CA THR A 275 -22.69 -7.33 -20.51
C THR A 275 -21.51 -6.46 -20.95
N THR A 276 -20.92 -6.73 -22.12
CA THR A 276 -19.87 -5.85 -22.68
C THR A 276 -20.50 -4.65 -23.37
N VAL A 277 -20.11 -3.45 -22.95
CA VAL A 277 -20.59 -2.17 -23.52
C VAL A 277 -19.75 -1.76 -24.73
N VAL A 278 -18.42 -1.83 -24.58
CA VAL A 278 -17.45 -1.45 -25.62
C VAL A 278 -16.16 -2.26 -25.41
N VAL A 279 -15.44 -2.51 -26.49
CA VAL A 279 -14.05 -2.99 -26.45
C VAL A 279 -13.16 -1.96 -27.12
N LEU A 280 -12.32 -1.29 -26.33
CA LEU A 280 -11.34 -0.32 -26.80
C LEU A 280 -10.19 -1.04 -27.51
N PRO A 281 -9.65 -0.48 -28.60
CA PRO A 281 -8.45 -1.01 -29.23
C PRO A 281 -7.22 -0.70 -28.37
N THR A 282 -6.83 -1.65 -27.52
CA THR A 282 -5.66 -1.54 -26.65
C THR A 282 -4.51 -2.40 -27.15
N LYS A 283 -3.29 -2.01 -26.76
CA LYS A 283 -2.15 -2.93 -26.76
C LYS A 283 -2.02 -3.52 -25.36
N THR A 284 -1.77 -4.83 -25.30
CA THR A 284 -1.84 -5.62 -24.06
C THR A 284 -0.63 -6.52 -23.91
N ASP A 285 0.52 -5.91 -23.66
CA ASP A 285 1.77 -6.56 -23.27
C ASP A 285 2.04 -6.26 -21.78
N PHE A 286 2.21 -7.30 -20.95
CA PHE A 286 2.46 -7.18 -19.50
C PHE A 286 1.39 -6.33 -18.78
N GLU A 287 1.70 -5.12 -18.31
CA GLU A 287 0.77 -4.23 -17.60
C GLU A 287 -0.03 -3.32 -18.54
N SER A 288 0.40 -3.16 -19.80
CA SER A 288 -0.30 -2.30 -20.76
C SER A 288 -1.72 -2.81 -21.06
N GLY A 289 -2.60 -1.85 -21.36
CA GLY A 289 -4.03 -2.07 -21.51
C GLY A 289 -4.82 -0.91 -20.91
N ILE A 290 -6.04 -1.16 -20.46
CA ILE A 290 -6.71 -0.19 -19.57
C ILE A 290 -6.01 -0.19 -18.21
N GLY A 291 -5.70 1.00 -17.68
CA GLY A 291 -5.14 1.20 -16.34
C GLY A 291 -6.15 1.72 -15.30
N GLY A 292 -7.18 2.46 -15.75
CA GLY A 292 -8.24 2.98 -14.88
C GLY A 292 -9.43 3.57 -15.65
N ILE A 293 -10.57 3.69 -14.95
CA ILE A 293 -11.81 4.27 -15.49
C ILE A 293 -12.45 5.18 -14.43
N GLU A 294 -12.92 6.36 -14.86
CA GLU A 294 -13.67 7.28 -14.00
C GLU A 294 -14.98 7.69 -14.65
N VAL A 295 -16.03 7.88 -13.85
CA VAL A 295 -17.37 8.27 -14.30
C VAL A 295 -17.54 9.76 -14.02
N ASP A 296 -18.03 10.49 -15.01
CA ASP A 296 -18.35 11.90 -14.84
C ASP A 296 -19.50 12.07 -13.81
N PRO A 297 -19.42 12.98 -12.83
CA PRO A 297 -20.49 13.20 -11.86
C PRO A 297 -21.86 13.49 -12.51
N ASN A 298 -21.87 14.06 -13.72
CA ASN A 298 -23.09 14.30 -14.51
C ASN A 298 -23.38 13.19 -15.55
N PHE A 299 -22.94 11.96 -15.28
CA PHE A 299 -23.10 10.80 -16.19
C PHE A 299 -24.55 10.56 -16.62
N ALA A 300 -25.52 10.82 -15.75
CA ALA A 300 -26.95 10.65 -16.05
C ALA A 300 -27.40 11.51 -17.24
N GLU A 301 -26.73 12.64 -17.50
CA GLU A 301 -27.04 13.55 -18.60
C GLU A 301 -26.09 13.40 -19.79
N ASN A 302 -24.78 13.30 -19.51
CA ASN A 302 -23.74 13.37 -20.56
C ASN A 302 -23.21 11.99 -20.99
N HIS A 303 -23.41 10.95 -20.18
CA HIS A 303 -22.85 9.61 -20.36
C HIS A 303 -21.32 9.58 -20.53
N TYR A 304 -20.60 10.53 -19.94
CA TYR A 304 -19.15 10.63 -20.06
C TYR A 304 -18.40 9.70 -19.12
N VAL A 305 -17.42 8.99 -19.67
CA VAL A 305 -16.42 8.27 -18.89
C VAL A 305 -15.03 8.68 -19.34
N TYR A 306 -14.10 8.70 -18.40
CA TYR A 306 -12.69 8.94 -18.62
C TYR A 306 -11.95 7.62 -18.48
N VAL A 307 -11.06 7.31 -19.42
CA VAL A 307 -10.34 6.03 -19.46
C VAL A 307 -8.87 6.31 -19.69
N SER A 308 -8.03 5.77 -18.81
CA SER A 308 -6.56 5.75 -18.94
C SER A 308 -6.18 4.41 -19.53
N TYR A 309 -5.51 4.40 -20.69
CA TYR A 309 -5.12 3.15 -21.34
C TYR A 309 -3.95 3.30 -22.31
N THR A 310 -3.29 2.18 -22.59
CA THR A 310 -2.34 2.06 -23.71
C THR A 310 -3.12 1.76 -24.99
N ASN A 311 -3.15 2.71 -25.92
CA ASN A 311 -3.92 2.57 -27.15
C ASN A 311 -3.25 1.59 -28.14
N GLY A 312 -3.96 1.27 -29.23
CA GLY A 312 -3.43 0.39 -30.28
C GLY A 312 -2.18 0.88 -31.03
N ASN A 313 -1.73 2.12 -30.79
CA ASN A 313 -0.49 2.68 -31.30
C ASN A 313 0.66 2.63 -30.29
N ASP A 314 0.49 1.91 -29.17
CA ASP A 314 1.52 1.75 -28.14
C ASP A 314 1.84 3.07 -27.41
N THR A 315 0.81 3.87 -27.16
CA THR A 315 0.92 5.15 -26.45
C THR A 315 -0.06 5.18 -25.29
N ASP A 316 0.41 5.61 -24.12
CA ASP A 316 -0.46 5.84 -22.97
C ASP A 316 -1.26 7.12 -23.14
N VAL A 317 -2.58 7.02 -22.99
CA VAL A 317 -3.52 8.13 -23.18
C VAL A 317 -4.54 8.18 -22.06
N LEU A 318 -4.99 9.39 -21.76
CA LEU A 318 -6.21 9.68 -21.02
C LEU A 318 -7.23 10.21 -22.01
N SER A 319 -8.32 9.49 -22.24
CA SER A 319 -9.39 9.88 -23.17
C SER A 319 -10.75 9.91 -22.48
N ARG A 320 -11.63 10.77 -22.97
CA ARG A 320 -13.05 10.80 -22.62
C ARG A 320 -13.88 10.12 -23.72
N PHE A 321 -14.83 9.26 -23.33
CA PHE A 321 -15.81 8.64 -24.22
C PHE A 321 -17.23 8.98 -23.80
N THR A 322 -18.18 8.87 -24.73
CA THR A 322 -19.62 8.95 -24.45
C THR A 322 -20.22 7.55 -24.56
N LEU A 323 -20.65 6.95 -23.43
CA LEU A 323 -21.24 5.61 -23.37
C LEU A 323 -22.70 5.60 -23.82
N SER A 324 -22.96 5.99 -25.06
CA SER A 324 -24.29 5.97 -25.67
C SER A 324 -24.25 5.43 -27.10
N GLY A 325 -25.32 4.77 -27.53
CA GLY A 325 -25.40 4.14 -28.85
C GLY A 325 -24.77 2.74 -28.90
N ASP A 326 -24.33 2.33 -30.09
CA ASP A 326 -23.60 1.06 -30.26
C ASP A 326 -22.08 1.26 -30.06
N GLN A 327 -21.34 0.14 -30.03
CA GLN A 327 -19.88 0.18 -29.86
C GLN A 327 -19.18 1.09 -30.87
N ALA A 328 -19.66 1.19 -32.12
CA ALA A 328 -19.05 2.05 -33.13
C ALA A 328 -19.25 3.53 -32.79
N ALA A 329 -20.44 3.91 -32.31
CA ALA A 329 -20.72 5.27 -31.85
C ALA A 329 -19.87 5.65 -30.63
N ILE A 330 -19.72 4.73 -29.67
CA ILE A 330 -18.89 4.95 -28.47
C ILE A 330 -17.43 5.19 -28.89
N LEU A 331 -16.85 4.31 -29.72
CA LEU A 331 -15.47 4.46 -30.19
C LEU A 331 -15.25 5.74 -31.00
N ALA A 332 -16.24 6.15 -31.80
CA ALA A 332 -16.18 7.41 -32.56
C ALA A 332 -16.31 8.67 -31.70
N SER A 333 -16.75 8.55 -30.44
CA SER A 333 -16.92 9.67 -29.50
C SER A 333 -15.65 10.06 -28.74
N GLU A 334 -14.55 9.32 -28.95
CA GLU A 334 -13.29 9.52 -28.24
C GLU A 334 -12.80 10.98 -28.35
N LYS A 335 -12.49 11.56 -27.19
CA LYS A 335 -11.74 12.81 -27.07
C LYS A 335 -10.50 12.54 -26.23
N VAL A 336 -9.33 12.47 -26.86
CA VAL A 336 -8.04 12.40 -26.17
C VAL A 336 -7.82 13.71 -25.39
N LEU A 337 -7.57 13.60 -24.09
CA LEU A 337 -7.30 14.72 -23.20
C LEU A 337 -5.79 14.91 -23.01
N ILE A 338 -5.08 13.82 -22.72
CA ILE A 338 -3.61 13.78 -22.63
C ILE A 338 -3.11 12.54 -23.37
N ALA A 339 -1.99 12.66 -24.06
CA ALA A 339 -1.24 11.54 -24.61
C ALA A 339 0.24 11.64 -24.21
N SER A 340 0.88 10.48 -24.04
CA SER A 340 2.33 10.39 -24.01
C SER A 340 2.91 10.68 -25.40
N ASP A 341 4.09 11.28 -25.42
CA ASP A 341 4.95 11.41 -26.59
C ASP A 341 5.98 10.27 -26.69
N GLU A 342 5.98 9.36 -25.71
CA GLU A 342 6.80 8.16 -25.65
C GLU A 342 6.01 6.91 -26.04
N VAL A 343 6.74 5.87 -26.46
CA VAL A 343 6.20 4.53 -26.60
C VAL A 343 5.97 3.95 -25.20
N ALA A 344 4.85 3.27 -25.01
CA ALA A 344 4.52 2.63 -23.75
C ALA A 344 5.54 1.52 -23.42
N GLY A 345 6.07 1.56 -22.20
CA GLY A 345 6.90 0.53 -21.62
C GLY A 345 6.09 -0.73 -21.30
N PRO A 346 6.75 -1.80 -20.83
CA PRO A 346 6.06 -3.04 -20.44
C PRO A 346 5.38 -2.96 -19.06
N ILE A 347 5.92 -2.14 -18.14
CA ILE A 347 5.47 -2.06 -16.74
C ILE A 347 5.52 -0.60 -16.23
N HIS A 348 4.90 -0.39 -15.07
CA HIS A 348 4.78 0.88 -14.37
C HIS A 348 3.92 1.90 -15.11
N HIS A 349 2.69 1.49 -15.44
CA HIS A 349 1.76 2.39 -16.13
C HIS A 349 0.96 3.30 -15.18
N GLY A 350 0.88 2.98 -13.88
CA GLY A 350 -0.08 3.60 -12.96
C GLY A 350 -1.51 3.41 -13.45
N GLY A 351 -2.35 4.43 -13.30
CA GLY A 351 -3.58 4.54 -14.09
C GLY A 351 -4.82 5.02 -13.36
N GLU A 352 -4.76 5.26 -12.04
CA GLU A 352 -5.89 5.84 -11.31
C GLU A 352 -6.27 7.21 -11.88
N ILE A 353 -7.58 7.43 -12.00
CA ILE A 353 -8.18 8.71 -12.38
C ILE A 353 -9.15 9.09 -11.26
N TYR A 354 -9.17 10.36 -10.89
CA TYR A 354 -10.16 10.92 -9.97
C TYR A 354 -10.75 12.20 -10.55
N TYR A 355 -12.08 12.30 -10.55
CA TYR A 355 -12.79 13.53 -10.88
C TYR A 355 -13.13 14.26 -9.58
N GLU A 356 -12.53 15.43 -9.38
CA GLU A 356 -12.85 16.34 -8.28
C GLU A 356 -14.03 17.24 -8.71
N ASP A 357 -15.22 16.91 -8.19
CA ASP A 357 -16.45 17.68 -8.36
C ASP A 357 -16.47 18.84 -7.34
N ASN A 358 -16.24 20.05 -7.82
CA ASN A 358 -16.18 21.23 -6.96
C ASN A 358 -17.53 21.96 -6.98
N PRO A 359 -18.27 22.01 -5.86
CA PRO A 359 -19.60 22.58 -5.87
C PRO A 359 -19.59 24.09 -6.16
N GLY A 360 -20.57 24.55 -6.95
CA GLY A 360 -20.77 25.97 -7.25
C GLY A 360 -20.08 26.43 -8.53
N ASP A 361 -19.48 27.62 -8.50
CA ASP A 361 -18.73 28.22 -9.64
C ASP A 361 -17.23 27.89 -9.59
N ALA A 362 -16.80 27.03 -8.67
CA ALA A 362 -15.41 26.55 -8.61
C ALA A 362 -15.15 25.61 -9.80
N ALA A 363 -13.90 25.57 -10.27
CA ALA A 363 -13.55 24.74 -11.41
C ALA A 363 -13.38 23.28 -10.98
N ASP A 364 -13.89 22.36 -11.79
CA ASP A 364 -13.65 20.93 -11.64
C ASP A 364 -12.27 20.54 -12.16
N TYR A 365 -11.74 19.44 -11.63
CA TYR A 365 -10.45 18.90 -12.01
C TYR A 365 -10.49 17.38 -12.19
N ILE A 366 -9.62 16.89 -13.07
CA ILE A 366 -9.28 15.48 -13.18
C ILE A 366 -7.83 15.32 -12.75
N TYR A 367 -7.60 14.42 -11.80
CA TYR A 367 -6.27 13.94 -11.44
C TYR A 367 -6.00 12.60 -12.11
N TRP A 368 -4.78 12.42 -12.61
CA TRP A 368 -4.36 11.20 -13.28
C TRP A 368 -2.97 10.77 -12.82
N ALA A 369 -2.87 9.54 -12.30
CA ALA A 369 -1.62 8.95 -11.86
C ALA A 369 -0.94 8.19 -13.00
N LYS A 370 0.34 8.49 -13.24
CA LYS A 370 1.11 7.86 -14.32
C LYS A 370 2.49 7.42 -13.83
N GLY A 371 2.79 6.13 -13.99
CA GLY A 371 4.10 5.58 -13.63
C GLY A 371 5.21 5.94 -14.61
N ASP A 372 6.44 5.58 -14.23
CA ASP A 372 7.70 5.98 -14.86
C ASP A 372 7.98 5.34 -16.22
N ASN A 373 7.05 4.53 -16.73
CA ASN A 373 7.16 3.86 -18.04
C ASN A 373 8.32 2.84 -18.12
N SER A 374 8.72 2.26 -16.98
CA SER A 374 9.93 1.43 -16.87
C SER A 374 11.26 2.19 -17.08
N VAL A 375 11.21 3.53 -17.08
CA VAL A 375 12.37 4.40 -17.24
C VAL A 375 12.46 5.30 -16.03
N SER A 376 13.23 4.88 -15.02
CA SER A 376 13.22 5.54 -13.71
C SER A 376 13.58 7.03 -13.73
N THR A 377 14.41 7.48 -14.69
CA THR A 377 14.73 8.90 -14.86
C THR A 377 13.53 9.76 -15.28
N ASN A 378 12.49 9.16 -15.87
CA ASN A 378 11.27 9.88 -16.27
C ASN A 378 10.62 10.56 -15.06
N ALA A 379 10.67 9.95 -13.88
CA ALA A 379 10.08 10.50 -12.67
C ALA A 379 10.60 11.90 -12.32
N GLN A 380 11.85 12.21 -12.66
CA GLN A 380 12.47 13.54 -12.48
C GLN A 380 12.43 14.42 -13.74
N ASP A 381 12.16 13.85 -14.91
CA ASP A 381 12.01 14.61 -16.15
C ASP A 381 10.63 15.28 -16.21
N LEU A 382 10.60 16.61 -16.29
CA LEU A 382 9.36 17.39 -16.37
C LEU A 382 8.83 17.53 -17.80
N THR A 383 9.58 17.07 -18.81
CA THR A 383 9.21 17.21 -20.23
C THR A 383 8.22 16.14 -20.71
N ASN A 384 8.03 15.08 -19.93
CA ASN A 384 7.05 14.01 -20.18
C ASN A 384 6.06 13.84 -19.01
N ILE A 385 5.12 12.90 -19.15
CA ILE A 385 4.04 12.65 -18.17
C ILE A 385 4.35 11.53 -17.17
N HIS A 386 5.52 10.91 -17.24
CA HIS A 386 5.79 9.63 -16.59
C HIS A 386 6.41 9.82 -15.20
N GLY A 387 5.93 9.04 -14.22
CA GLY A 387 6.30 9.16 -12.80
C GLY A 387 5.73 10.41 -12.13
N LYS A 388 4.46 10.72 -12.42
CA LYS A 388 3.76 11.97 -12.07
C LYS A 388 2.33 11.73 -11.59
N ILE A 389 1.81 12.72 -10.85
CA ILE A 389 0.37 13.00 -10.78
C ILE A 389 0.10 14.22 -11.66
N MET A 390 -0.90 14.13 -12.52
CA MET A 390 -1.33 15.19 -13.43
C MET A 390 -2.64 15.80 -12.96
N ARG A 391 -2.90 17.08 -13.25
CA ARG A 391 -4.16 17.78 -12.97
C ARG A 391 -4.59 18.60 -14.17
N ILE A 392 -5.80 18.34 -14.68
CA ILE A 392 -6.40 19.05 -15.82
C ILE A 392 -7.85 19.41 -15.55
N HIS A 393 -8.45 20.28 -16.37
CA HIS A 393 -9.90 20.41 -16.41
C HIS A 393 -10.54 19.24 -17.17
N PRO A 394 -11.81 18.89 -16.89
CA PRO A 394 -12.54 17.81 -17.58
C PRO A 394 -12.63 17.98 -19.12
N ASP A 395 -12.51 19.20 -19.61
CA ASP A 395 -12.48 19.50 -21.04
C ASP A 395 -11.10 19.35 -21.69
N GLY A 396 -10.07 19.01 -20.91
CA GLY A 396 -8.67 18.86 -21.35
C GLY A 396 -7.86 20.14 -21.34
N THR A 397 -8.43 21.28 -20.94
CA THR A 397 -7.64 22.51 -20.73
C THR A 397 -6.83 22.42 -19.43
N ILE A 398 -5.71 23.15 -19.39
CA ILE A 398 -4.75 23.05 -18.28
C ILE A 398 -4.96 24.19 -17.28
N PRO A 399 -5.18 23.91 -15.98
CA PRO A 399 -5.26 24.93 -14.93
C PRO A 399 -4.00 25.79 -14.87
N THR A 400 -4.15 27.11 -14.89
CA THR A 400 -3.02 28.06 -14.86
C THR A 400 -2.32 28.11 -13.51
N ASP A 401 -2.97 27.59 -12.46
CA ASP A 401 -2.42 27.50 -11.12
C ASP A 401 -1.59 26.22 -10.90
N ASN A 402 -1.43 25.35 -11.89
CA ASN A 402 -0.53 24.19 -11.78
C ASN A 402 0.93 24.62 -11.56
N PRO A 403 1.71 23.87 -10.77
CA PRO A 403 3.03 24.29 -10.29
C PRO A 403 4.05 24.54 -11.40
N PHE A 404 3.93 23.85 -12.54
CA PHE A 404 4.89 23.94 -13.64
C PHE A 404 4.35 24.68 -14.87
N TYR A 405 3.21 25.37 -14.75
CA TYR A 405 2.52 26.00 -15.89
C TYR A 405 3.41 26.98 -16.69
N ASN A 406 4.24 27.75 -15.97
CA ASN A 406 5.14 28.75 -16.55
C ASN A 406 6.57 28.23 -16.76
N THR A 407 6.85 26.96 -16.48
CA THR A 407 8.20 26.38 -16.62
C THR A 407 8.46 25.99 -18.08
N PRO A 408 9.45 26.61 -18.77
CA PRO A 408 9.75 26.28 -20.16
C PRO A 408 10.12 24.80 -20.34
N GLY A 409 9.48 24.14 -21.31
CA GLY A 409 9.71 22.73 -21.63
C GLY A 409 9.00 21.74 -20.70
N ALA A 410 8.52 22.16 -19.54
CA ALA A 410 7.76 21.28 -18.65
C ALA A 410 6.34 21.05 -19.19
N ARG A 411 5.80 19.85 -18.91
CA ARG A 411 4.37 19.56 -19.07
C ARG A 411 3.59 20.35 -18.03
N LYS A 412 2.67 21.19 -18.50
CA LYS A 412 1.95 22.17 -17.67
C LYS A 412 0.90 21.50 -16.78
N GLU A 413 0.48 20.32 -17.18
CA GLU A 413 -0.47 19.46 -16.49
C GLU A 413 0.12 18.76 -15.25
N ILE A 414 1.45 18.81 -15.01
CA ILE A 414 2.06 18.16 -13.84
C ILE A 414 1.59 18.83 -12.55
N TRP A 415 1.05 18.03 -11.63
CA TRP A 415 0.69 18.41 -10.26
C TRP A 415 1.76 18.03 -9.25
N ALA A 416 2.32 16.83 -9.35
CA ALA A 416 3.41 16.32 -8.50
C ALA A 416 4.29 15.33 -9.29
N TYR A 417 5.52 15.09 -8.82
CA TYR A 417 6.50 14.28 -9.55
C TYR A 417 7.44 13.50 -8.64
N GLY A 418 8.29 12.65 -9.23
CA GLY A 418 9.22 11.80 -8.48
C GLY A 418 8.57 10.55 -7.90
N LEU A 419 7.55 10.01 -8.58
CA LEU A 419 6.87 8.76 -8.22
C LEU A 419 7.31 7.64 -9.17
N ARG A 420 7.27 6.38 -8.71
CA ARG A 420 7.66 5.21 -9.52
C ARG A 420 6.50 4.66 -10.32
N ASN A 421 5.50 4.14 -9.62
CA ASN A 421 4.31 3.52 -10.17
C ASN A 421 3.09 3.83 -9.28
N PRO A 422 2.59 5.08 -9.27
CA PRO A 422 1.42 5.46 -8.51
C PRO A 422 0.19 4.74 -9.08
N PHE A 423 -0.21 3.64 -8.45
CA PHE A 423 -1.13 2.66 -9.05
C PHE A 423 -2.59 2.95 -8.71
N ARG A 424 -2.91 3.12 -7.42
CA ARG A 424 -4.23 3.54 -6.91
C ARG A 424 -4.09 4.66 -5.90
N PHE A 425 -5.07 5.55 -5.91
CA PHE A 425 -5.22 6.57 -4.90
C PHE A 425 -6.70 6.83 -4.60
N ASP A 426 -6.93 7.50 -3.48
CA ASP A 426 -8.25 7.99 -3.08
C ASP A 426 -8.10 9.36 -2.41
N VAL A 427 -9.22 10.06 -2.20
CA VAL A 427 -9.24 11.42 -1.66
C VAL A 427 -9.92 11.42 -0.30
N ALA A 428 -9.20 11.92 0.71
CA ALA A 428 -9.73 12.08 2.05
C ALA A 428 -10.80 13.19 2.10
N PRO A 429 -11.71 13.19 3.10
CA PRO A 429 -12.76 14.20 3.24
C PRO A 429 -12.28 15.66 3.29
N ASN A 430 -11.01 15.89 3.64
CA ASN A 430 -10.39 17.21 3.67
C ASN A 430 -9.71 17.61 2.34
N GLY A 431 -9.84 16.79 1.28
CA GLY A 431 -9.28 17.01 -0.05
C GLY A 431 -7.84 16.50 -0.24
N GLN A 432 -7.24 15.81 0.74
CA GLN A 432 -5.91 15.24 0.55
C GLN A 432 -5.94 14.02 -0.36
N LEU A 433 -5.04 13.98 -1.34
CA LEU A 433 -4.83 12.84 -2.22
C LEU A 433 -3.88 11.83 -1.56
N LEU A 434 -4.37 10.64 -1.24
CA LEU A 434 -3.59 9.55 -0.66
C LEU A 434 -3.21 8.53 -1.74
N VAL A 435 -1.96 8.55 -2.18
CA VAL A 435 -1.48 7.79 -3.34
C VAL A 435 -0.63 6.60 -2.92
N GLY A 436 -1.04 5.39 -3.30
CA GLY A 436 -0.21 4.20 -3.23
C GLY A 436 0.79 4.18 -4.39
N ASP A 437 2.08 4.30 -4.07
CA ASP A 437 3.17 4.22 -5.04
C ASP A 437 3.88 2.87 -4.92
N VAL A 438 3.82 2.07 -6.00
CA VAL A 438 4.39 0.72 -5.99
C VAL A 438 5.91 0.79 -6.12
N GLY A 439 6.57 0.28 -5.09
CA GLY A 439 8.03 0.26 -4.91
C GLY A 439 8.80 -0.61 -5.90
N ASP A 440 10.13 -0.54 -5.84
CA ASP A 440 11.00 -1.36 -6.68
C ASP A 440 11.39 -2.68 -6.00
N THR A 441 12.19 -2.59 -4.96
CA THR A 441 12.76 -3.78 -4.31
C THR A 441 12.65 -3.75 -2.80
N SER A 442 12.45 -2.58 -2.20
CA SER A 442 12.61 -2.39 -0.76
C SER A 442 11.32 -1.96 -0.08
N TRP A 443 10.58 -1.01 -0.64
CA TRP A 443 9.50 -0.33 0.06
C TRP A 443 8.30 -0.03 -0.82
N GLU A 444 7.12 -0.42 -0.33
CA GLU A 444 5.85 0.12 -0.81
C GLU A 444 5.54 1.41 -0.05
N GLU A 445 4.85 2.35 -0.70
CA GLU A 445 4.61 3.68 -0.15
C GLU A 445 3.15 4.11 -0.23
N LEU A 446 2.68 4.77 0.83
CA LEU A 446 1.50 5.63 0.80
C LEU A 446 1.93 7.09 0.99
N ASN A 447 1.62 7.92 0.01
CA ASN A 447 2.05 9.32 -0.08
C ASN A 447 0.86 10.27 0.04
N VAL A 448 1.00 11.36 0.80
CA VAL A 448 0.07 12.51 0.73
C VAL A 448 0.54 13.42 -0.39
N VAL A 449 -0.17 13.44 -1.52
CA VAL A 449 0.24 14.19 -2.70
C VAL A 449 0.00 15.68 -2.56
N THR A 450 1.09 16.45 -2.62
CA THR A 450 1.09 17.91 -2.47
C THR A 450 1.50 18.60 -3.77
N LYS A 451 0.87 19.74 -4.07
CA LYS A 451 1.15 20.59 -5.23
C LYS A 451 2.65 20.89 -5.37
N GLY A 452 3.26 20.47 -6.47
CA GLY A 452 4.65 20.74 -6.82
C GLY A 452 5.69 19.93 -6.05
N ALA A 453 5.27 19.01 -5.19
CA ALA A 453 6.18 18.17 -4.40
C ALA A 453 6.93 17.14 -5.27
N ASN A 454 8.14 16.82 -4.83
CA ASN A 454 8.99 15.76 -5.38
C ASN A 454 9.09 14.61 -4.37
N TYR A 455 8.67 13.41 -4.77
CA TYR A 455 8.69 12.19 -3.95
C TYR A 455 10.01 11.41 -4.07
N GLY A 456 10.94 11.90 -4.88
CA GLY A 456 12.34 11.50 -4.82
C GLY A 456 12.73 10.34 -5.71
N TRP A 457 11.81 9.53 -6.24
CA TRP A 457 12.17 8.44 -7.17
C TRP A 457 12.90 8.97 -8.40
N PRO A 458 14.04 8.38 -8.83
CA PRO A 458 14.67 7.16 -8.29
C PRO A 458 15.79 7.39 -7.28
N GLY A 459 15.98 8.62 -6.80
CA GLY A 459 16.97 8.95 -5.78
C GLY A 459 16.59 8.48 -4.38
N ALA A 460 15.32 8.20 -4.13
CA ALA A 460 14.78 7.66 -2.88
C ALA A 460 13.70 6.59 -3.15
N GLU A 461 13.66 5.59 -2.28
CA GLU A 461 12.61 4.56 -2.17
C GLU A 461 12.37 4.37 -0.67
N GLY A 462 11.15 4.58 -0.20
CA GLY A 462 10.79 4.71 1.20
C GLY A 462 11.24 6.04 1.82
N VAL A 463 11.42 6.03 3.15
CA VAL A 463 11.83 7.23 3.90
C VAL A 463 13.30 7.57 3.63
N CYS A 464 13.53 8.81 3.17
CA CYS A 464 14.85 9.38 2.90
C CYS A 464 15.23 10.43 3.95
N VAL A 465 16.00 10.02 4.96
CA VAL A 465 16.45 10.90 6.05
C VAL A 465 17.51 11.89 5.53
N GLY A 466 17.27 13.19 5.76
CA GLY A 466 18.18 14.26 5.34
C GLY A 466 18.08 14.65 3.86
N CYS A 467 17.09 14.10 3.14
CA CYS A 467 16.85 14.38 1.73
C CYS A 467 15.86 15.54 1.54
N GLY A 468 15.97 16.26 0.41
CA GLY A 468 15.06 17.35 0.07
C GLY A 468 13.74 16.90 -0.59
N TYR A 469 13.33 15.65 -0.36
CA TYR A 469 12.14 15.03 -0.93
C TYR A 469 11.04 14.90 0.12
N VAL A 470 9.79 14.85 -0.32
CA VAL A 470 8.67 14.52 0.57
C VAL A 470 8.70 13.02 0.83
N ASN A 471 8.74 12.64 2.10
CA ASN A 471 8.71 11.24 2.52
C ASN A 471 7.28 10.68 2.50
N PRO A 472 7.11 9.36 2.31
CA PRO A 472 5.82 8.70 2.47
C PRO A 472 5.32 8.81 3.91
N ILE A 473 3.99 8.86 4.08
CA ILE A 473 3.36 8.87 5.40
C ILE A 473 3.26 7.47 6.00
N TYR A 474 3.27 6.45 5.16
CA TYR A 474 3.32 5.05 5.55
C TYR A 474 4.13 4.28 4.50
N SER A 475 4.99 3.39 4.96
CA SER A 475 5.77 2.50 4.09
C SER A 475 5.94 1.15 4.74
N TYR A 476 5.95 0.09 3.95
CA TYR A 476 6.19 -1.26 4.46
C TYR A 476 7.16 -2.01 3.57
N ASP A 477 7.97 -2.87 4.20
CA ASP A 477 9.08 -3.51 3.51
C ASP A 477 8.63 -4.68 2.64
N HIS A 478 9.47 -4.98 1.66
CA HIS A 478 9.32 -6.16 0.83
C HIS A 478 9.91 -7.40 1.51
N ASN A 479 10.30 -7.40 2.79
CA ASN A 479 11.29 -8.35 3.32
C ASN A 479 10.76 -9.75 3.65
N THR A 480 9.44 -9.98 3.66
CA THR A 480 8.91 -11.30 4.05
C THR A 480 7.66 -11.75 3.30
N PRO A 481 7.82 -12.57 2.23
CA PRO A 481 9.07 -12.90 1.55
C PRO A 481 9.73 -11.68 0.89
N ALA A 482 11.07 -11.67 0.84
CA ALA A 482 11.88 -10.65 0.18
C ALA A 482 11.42 -10.38 -1.28
N GLY A 483 11.19 -9.11 -1.64
CA GLY A 483 10.86 -8.66 -3.00
C GLY A 483 9.42 -8.97 -3.45
N THR A 484 8.49 -9.20 -2.52
CA THR A 484 7.10 -9.58 -2.87
C THR A 484 6.08 -8.71 -2.14
N ALA A 485 5.92 -7.46 -2.56
CA ALA A 485 4.88 -6.55 -2.11
C ALA A 485 4.41 -5.68 -3.30
N SER A 486 3.19 -5.16 -3.23
CA SER A 486 2.62 -4.22 -4.22
C SER A 486 1.40 -3.52 -3.62
N ILE A 487 1.50 -2.24 -3.24
CA ILE A 487 0.34 -1.47 -2.76
C ILE A 487 -0.61 -1.15 -3.93
N THR A 488 -1.61 -2.00 -4.11
CA THR A 488 -2.48 -1.98 -5.30
C THR A 488 -3.87 -1.44 -5.04
N SER A 489 -4.17 -0.99 -3.81
CA SER A 489 -5.40 -0.28 -3.51
C SER A 489 -5.23 0.66 -2.32
N VAL A 490 -5.90 1.80 -2.42
CA VAL A 490 -6.12 2.77 -1.33
C VAL A 490 -7.60 3.11 -1.36
N LEU A 491 -8.26 3.07 -0.20
CA LEU A 491 -9.66 3.44 -0.02
C LEU A 491 -9.82 4.22 1.29
N VAL A 492 -10.35 5.42 1.25
CA VAL A 492 -10.78 6.17 2.43
C VAL A 492 -12.24 5.82 2.74
N TYR A 493 -12.47 5.11 3.82
CA TYR A 493 -13.83 4.70 4.20
C TYR A 493 -14.54 5.81 4.98
N THR A 494 -15.66 6.28 4.42
CA THR A 494 -16.47 7.38 4.99
C THR A 494 -17.88 6.95 5.39
N GLY A 495 -18.21 5.67 5.18
CA GLY A 495 -19.50 5.09 5.53
C GLY A 495 -19.65 4.77 7.01
N ASP A 496 -20.87 4.39 7.39
CA ASP A 496 -21.25 3.97 8.75
C ASP A 496 -21.78 2.53 8.81
N THR A 497 -21.78 1.81 7.67
CA THR A 497 -22.23 0.42 7.56
C THR A 497 -21.29 -0.54 8.31
N PHE A 498 -20.00 -0.25 8.33
CA PHE A 498 -19.00 -1.03 9.07
C PHE A 498 -18.93 -0.59 10.54
N PRO A 499 -18.46 -1.46 11.45
CA PRO A 499 -18.20 -1.10 12.86
C PRO A 499 -17.44 0.23 13.03
N GLU A 500 -17.71 0.95 14.13
CA GLU A 500 -17.16 2.30 14.40
C GLU A 500 -15.63 2.36 14.30
N GLU A 501 -14.93 1.27 14.62
CA GLU A 501 -13.48 1.15 14.51
C GLU A 501 -12.91 1.30 13.08
N TYR A 502 -13.73 1.09 12.05
CA TYR A 502 -13.37 1.24 10.64
C TYR A 502 -13.78 2.59 10.03
N GLN A 503 -14.62 3.36 10.72
CA GLN A 503 -15.15 4.62 10.21
C GLN A 503 -14.04 5.69 10.15
N GLY A 504 -13.94 6.39 9.01
CA GLY A 504 -12.90 7.39 8.76
C GLY A 504 -11.49 6.82 8.55
N LYS A 505 -11.34 5.49 8.43
CA LYS A 505 -10.04 4.84 8.27
C LYS A 505 -9.65 4.68 6.80
N VAL A 506 -8.37 4.39 6.56
CA VAL A 506 -7.82 4.16 5.22
C VAL A 506 -7.53 2.67 5.05
N PHE A 507 -8.19 2.02 4.11
CA PHE A 507 -7.92 0.64 3.73
C PHE A 507 -6.85 0.62 2.65
N VAL A 508 -5.80 -0.17 2.88
CA VAL A 508 -4.76 -0.44 1.88
C VAL A 508 -4.72 -1.93 1.59
N ALA A 509 -4.47 -2.29 0.34
CA ALA A 509 -4.42 -3.69 -0.08
C ALA A 509 -3.13 -3.98 -0.83
N ASP A 510 -2.60 -5.19 -0.61
CA ASP A 510 -1.42 -5.68 -1.30
C ASP A 510 -1.78 -6.83 -2.24
N TYR A 511 -1.50 -6.67 -3.54
CA TYR A 511 -1.75 -7.69 -4.55
C TYR A 511 -0.89 -8.94 -4.36
N THR A 512 0.38 -8.76 -4.01
CA THR A 512 1.38 -9.84 -4.01
C THR A 512 1.31 -10.66 -2.72
N LEU A 513 1.13 -9.99 -1.60
CA LEU A 513 0.97 -10.58 -0.27
C LEU A 513 -0.48 -10.99 0.03
N GLY A 514 -1.44 -10.49 -0.75
CA GLY A 514 -2.83 -10.93 -0.73
C GLY A 514 -3.58 -10.57 0.54
N TRP A 515 -3.27 -9.42 1.14
CA TRP A 515 -3.93 -8.92 2.33
C TRP A 515 -4.61 -7.56 2.11
N ILE A 516 -5.54 -7.24 3.01
CA ILE A 516 -6.06 -5.89 3.25
C ILE A 516 -5.72 -5.52 4.70
N LYS A 517 -5.22 -4.30 4.90
CA LYS A 517 -4.99 -3.68 6.20
C LYS A 517 -5.81 -2.41 6.30
N VAL A 518 -6.10 -2.03 7.55
CA VAL A 518 -6.70 -0.73 7.87
C VAL A 518 -5.65 0.12 8.56
N LEU A 519 -5.44 1.31 8.03
CA LEU A 519 -4.59 2.33 8.59
C LEU A 519 -5.47 3.35 9.32
N THR A 520 -5.07 3.66 10.55
CA THR A 520 -5.50 4.89 11.22
C THR A 520 -4.51 5.98 10.84
N LEU A 521 -5.04 7.08 10.31
CA LEU A 521 -4.30 8.33 10.14
C LEU A 521 -4.80 9.34 11.19
N ASP A 522 -4.10 10.45 11.35
CA ASP A 522 -4.58 11.58 12.15
C ASP A 522 -5.86 12.19 11.56
N GLU A 523 -6.54 13.07 12.32
CA GLU A 523 -7.78 13.73 11.89
C GLU A 523 -7.64 14.56 10.59
N ASN A 524 -6.41 14.93 10.25
CA ASN A 524 -6.07 15.69 9.06
C ASN A 524 -5.56 14.80 7.92
N TYR A 525 -5.60 13.46 8.06
CA TYR A 525 -5.07 12.47 7.11
C TYR A 525 -3.59 12.71 6.73
N ALA A 526 -2.85 13.47 7.54
CA ALA A 526 -1.52 13.96 7.21
C ALA A 526 -0.38 13.05 7.72
N SER A 527 -0.66 12.21 8.70
CA SER A 527 0.32 11.34 9.35
C SER A 527 -0.27 9.97 9.69
N TYR A 528 0.57 8.94 9.61
CA TYR A 528 0.23 7.58 10.04
C TYR A 528 0.22 7.45 11.56
N VAL A 529 -0.78 6.73 12.08
CA VAL A 529 -0.94 6.45 13.51
C VAL A 529 -0.67 4.97 13.82
N ALA A 530 -1.42 4.10 13.17
CA ALA A 530 -1.45 2.68 13.46
C ALA A 530 -1.97 1.89 12.26
N GLU A 531 -1.59 0.61 12.19
CA GLU A 531 -2.16 -0.35 11.26
C GLU A 531 -2.82 -1.50 12.03
N GLN A 532 -3.84 -2.10 11.42
CA GLN A 532 -4.44 -3.34 11.88
C GLN A 532 -4.70 -4.27 10.68
N PRO A 533 -4.45 -5.58 10.80
CA PRO A 533 -4.91 -6.55 9.81
C PRO A 533 -6.42 -6.45 9.64
N PHE A 534 -6.91 -6.59 8.41
CA PHE A 534 -8.33 -6.62 8.12
C PHE A 534 -8.74 -7.90 7.39
N ASP A 535 -8.01 -8.27 6.34
CA ASP A 535 -8.16 -9.60 5.74
C ASP A 535 -6.83 -10.11 5.26
N GLY A 536 -6.34 -11.17 5.89
CA GLY A 536 -5.14 -11.86 5.50
C GLY A 536 -5.29 -12.81 4.30
N GLN A 537 -6.51 -12.95 3.77
CA GLN A 537 -6.89 -13.85 2.68
C GLN A 537 -7.64 -13.09 1.57
N ALA A 538 -7.21 -11.86 1.29
CA ALA A 538 -7.84 -10.99 0.30
C ALA A 538 -7.63 -11.47 -1.15
N GLY A 539 -6.60 -12.28 -1.42
CA GLY A 539 -6.36 -12.84 -2.75
C GLY A 539 -5.46 -11.94 -3.60
N THR A 540 -5.99 -11.37 -4.68
CA THR A 540 -5.21 -10.49 -5.59
C THR A 540 -5.89 -9.14 -5.82
N PRO A 541 -6.09 -8.35 -4.75
CA PRO A 541 -6.82 -7.09 -4.84
C PRO A 541 -6.10 -6.10 -5.75
N VAL A 542 -6.85 -5.47 -6.64
CA VAL A 542 -6.36 -4.38 -7.51
C VAL A 542 -7.22 -3.11 -7.42
N ARG A 543 -8.34 -3.19 -6.69
CA ARG A 543 -9.21 -2.05 -6.40
C ARG A 543 -10.14 -2.36 -5.22
N LEU A 544 -10.25 -1.41 -4.31
CA LEU A 544 -11.28 -1.29 -3.29
C LEU A 544 -12.05 0.01 -3.55
N ILE A 545 -13.38 -0.03 -3.55
CA ILE A 545 -14.23 1.17 -3.62
C ILE A 545 -15.37 1.01 -2.62
N GLN A 546 -15.69 2.08 -1.88
CA GLN A 546 -16.93 2.17 -1.11
C GLN A 546 -18.12 2.33 -2.06
N GLY A 547 -19.07 1.42 -2.01
CA GLY A 547 -20.32 1.51 -2.75
C GLY A 547 -21.29 2.56 -2.19
N PRO A 548 -22.30 2.98 -2.96
CA PRO A 548 -23.33 3.91 -2.50
C PRO A 548 -24.19 3.36 -1.34
N ASP A 549 -24.13 2.04 -1.11
CA ASP A 549 -24.73 1.34 0.02
C ASP A 549 -23.85 1.33 1.29
N GLY A 550 -22.67 1.96 1.23
CA GLY A 550 -21.71 2.01 2.32
C GLY A 550 -20.90 0.72 2.52
N ASN A 551 -21.06 -0.29 1.65
CA ASN A 551 -20.25 -1.50 1.68
C ASN A 551 -18.93 -1.32 0.93
N ILE A 552 -17.94 -2.18 1.20
CA ILE A 552 -16.66 -2.16 0.48
C ILE A 552 -16.71 -3.19 -0.64
N TYR A 553 -16.47 -2.75 -1.88
CA TYR A 553 -16.39 -3.61 -3.05
C TYR A 553 -14.92 -3.86 -3.38
N GLN A 554 -14.58 -5.13 -3.58
CA GLN A 554 -13.23 -5.58 -3.86
C GLN A 554 -13.16 -6.23 -5.24
N LEU A 555 -12.23 -5.74 -6.06
CA LEU A 555 -11.89 -6.34 -7.36
C LEU A 555 -10.59 -7.12 -7.25
N ASN A 556 -10.65 -8.42 -7.55
CA ASN A 556 -9.48 -9.28 -7.68
C ASN A 556 -9.18 -9.53 -9.16
N ILE A 557 -7.95 -9.26 -9.59
CA ILE A 557 -7.52 -9.50 -10.97
C ILE A 557 -7.48 -10.99 -11.31
N TYR A 558 -7.15 -11.85 -10.34
CA TYR A 558 -7.19 -13.31 -10.45
C TYR A 558 -7.94 -13.93 -9.25
N PRO A 559 -8.97 -14.77 -9.48
CA PRO A 559 -9.42 -15.34 -10.75
C PRO A 559 -10.31 -14.40 -11.61
N GLY A 560 -10.37 -13.10 -11.31
CA GLY A 560 -11.20 -12.14 -12.04
C GLY A 560 -12.60 -12.07 -11.44
N GLU A 561 -12.69 -11.47 -10.26
CA GLU A 561 -13.91 -11.43 -9.46
C GLU A 561 -14.15 -10.04 -8.85
N LEU A 562 -15.41 -9.61 -8.86
CA LEU A 562 -15.89 -8.47 -8.08
C LEU A 562 -16.71 -9.03 -6.91
N SER A 563 -16.32 -8.67 -5.70
CA SER A 563 -16.98 -9.08 -4.45
C SER A 563 -17.44 -7.88 -3.65
N VAL A 564 -18.44 -8.10 -2.80
CA VAL A 564 -18.90 -7.16 -1.78
C VAL A 564 -18.47 -7.68 -0.41
N ILE A 565 -17.89 -6.81 0.40
CA ILE A 565 -17.65 -7.02 1.83
C ILE A 565 -18.68 -6.18 2.58
N ALA A 566 -19.52 -6.85 3.36
CA ALA A 566 -20.63 -6.24 4.08
C ALA A 566 -20.76 -6.86 5.48
N PRO A 567 -21.46 -6.21 6.44
CA PRO A 567 -21.86 -6.85 7.67
C PRO A 567 -22.60 -8.16 7.39
N SER A 568 -22.18 -9.23 8.04
CA SER A 568 -22.82 -10.55 7.91
C SER A 568 -24.30 -10.44 8.29
N GLY A 569 -25.21 -10.95 7.45
CA GLY A 569 -26.66 -10.89 7.69
C GLY A 569 -27.18 -11.78 8.85
N GLY A 570 -26.34 -12.17 9.81
CA GLY A 570 -26.68 -13.04 10.94
C GLY A 570 -26.60 -12.34 12.30
N ASN A 571 -27.09 -13.00 13.35
CA ASN A 571 -27.02 -12.53 14.74
C ASN A 571 -25.55 -12.34 15.16
N ARG A 572 -25.13 -11.12 15.49
CA ARG A 572 -23.79 -10.77 16.01
C ARG A 572 -23.68 -11.24 17.46
N ALA A 573 -22.47 -11.58 17.91
CA ALA A 573 -22.31 -12.02 19.30
C ALA A 573 -22.40 -10.80 20.23
N PRO A 574 -23.01 -10.92 21.42
CA PRO A 574 -23.03 -9.84 22.38
C PRO A 574 -21.62 -9.62 22.93
N THR A 575 -21.31 -8.37 23.28
CA THR A 575 -20.10 -8.02 24.03
C THR A 575 -20.39 -8.10 25.53
N ALA A 576 -19.59 -8.87 26.26
CA ALA A 576 -19.64 -8.92 27.72
C ALA A 576 -18.66 -7.92 28.32
N VAL A 577 -19.11 -7.19 29.35
CA VAL A 577 -18.28 -6.26 30.13
C VAL A 577 -18.52 -6.52 31.61
N LEU A 578 -17.46 -6.89 32.31
CA LEU A 578 -17.43 -7.26 33.72
C LEU A 578 -16.69 -6.18 34.52
N THR A 579 -17.31 -5.71 35.61
CA THR A 579 -16.61 -4.91 36.62
C THR A 579 -16.82 -5.48 38.03
N ALA A 580 -15.79 -5.42 38.87
CA ALA A 580 -15.80 -5.89 40.26
C ALA A 580 -15.18 -4.85 41.21
N THR A 581 -15.85 -4.50 42.31
CA THR A 581 -15.37 -3.48 43.26
C THR A 581 -15.56 -3.92 44.72
N PRO A 582 -14.50 -3.94 45.55
CA PRO A 582 -13.08 -3.90 45.17
C PRO A 582 -12.60 -5.21 44.52
N SER A 583 -11.55 -5.17 43.70
CA SER A 583 -10.96 -6.37 43.06
C SER A 583 -9.86 -7.03 43.89
N ASN A 584 -9.43 -6.41 44.99
CA ASN A 584 -8.47 -6.97 45.93
C ASN A 584 -8.67 -6.42 47.35
N GLY A 585 -8.05 -7.07 48.33
CA GLY A 585 -8.08 -6.68 49.73
C GLY A 585 -8.00 -7.88 50.67
N TYR A 586 -8.07 -7.65 51.97
CA TYR A 586 -7.94 -8.72 52.97
C TYR A 586 -9.27 -9.44 53.25
N SER A 587 -9.20 -10.73 53.59
CA SER A 587 -10.37 -11.50 54.02
C SER A 587 -10.94 -11.00 55.37
N PRO A 588 -12.27 -10.97 55.54
CA PRO A 588 -13.29 -11.26 54.52
C PRO A 588 -13.47 -10.09 53.55
N LEU A 589 -13.48 -10.37 52.24
CA LEU A 589 -13.64 -9.39 51.18
C LEU A 589 -15.05 -9.46 50.59
N VAL A 590 -15.82 -8.38 50.69
CA VAL A 590 -17.12 -8.24 50.04
C VAL A 590 -16.93 -7.51 48.71
N VAL A 591 -17.36 -8.11 47.60
CA VAL A 591 -17.20 -7.62 46.22
C VAL A 591 -18.56 -7.43 45.57
N GLU A 592 -18.77 -6.25 45.00
CA GLU A 592 -19.92 -5.93 44.16
C GLU A 592 -19.54 -6.13 42.68
N PHE A 593 -20.34 -6.89 41.93
CA PHE A 593 -20.15 -7.13 40.50
C PHE A 593 -21.19 -6.39 39.66
N SER A 594 -20.80 -5.97 38.45
CA SER A 594 -21.69 -5.30 37.50
C SER A 594 -21.44 -5.74 36.06
N SER A 595 -22.54 -5.93 35.31
CA SER A 595 -22.54 -6.22 33.87
C SER A 595 -22.71 -4.96 33.02
N GLN A 596 -22.63 -3.77 33.62
CA GLN A 596 -22.81 -2.49 32.94
C GLN A 596 -21.77 -2.32 31.82
N GLY A 597 -22.23 -1.93 30.63
CA GLY A 597 -21.40 -1.83 29.42
C GLY A 597 -21.53 -3.03 28.48
N SER A 598 -22.07 -4.16 28.96
CA SER A 598 -22.42 -5.27 28.09
C SER A 598 -23.55 -4.88 27.14
N GLY A 599 -23.49 -5.32 25.88
CA GLY A 599 -24.45 -4.95 24.86
C GLY A 599 -24.45 -5.90 23.67
N ASP A 600 -25.49 -5.78 22.86
CA ASP A 600 -25.60 -6.48 21.59
C ASP A 600 -25.62 -5.46 20.45
N PRO A 601 -24.82 -5.66 19.38
CA PRO A 601 -24.90 -4.83 18.19
C PRO A 601 -26.26 -4.88 17.48
N ASP A 602 -27.03 -5.97 17.64
CA ASP A 602 -28.32 -6.17 16.99
C ASP A 602 -29.48 -5.50 17.77
N PRO A 603 -30.37 -4.76 17.07
CA PRO A 603 -31.50 -4.10 17.71
C PRO A 603 -32.51 -5.14 18.26
N ASP A 604 -33.17 -4.77 19.36
CA ASP A 604 -34.26 -5.52 20.00
C ASP A 604 -33.90 -6.92 20.59
N THR A 605 -32.62 -7.17 20.89
CA THR A 605 -32.15 -8.37 21.60
C THR A 605 -32.34 -8.24 23.12
N THR A 606 -32.73 -9.34 23.78
CA THR A 606 -32.83 -9.41 25.25
C THR A 606 -31.67 -10.20 25.80
N LEU A 607 -30.80 -9.55 26.57
CA LEU A 607 -29.62 -10.18 27.15
C LEU A 607 -29.92 -10.94 28.44
N THR A 608 -29.21 -12.04 28.63
CA THR A 608 -29.18 -12.84 29.86
C THR A 608 -27.75 -12.97 30.38
N TYR A 609 -27.60 -13.14 31.70
CA TYR A 609 -26.32 -13.10 32.39
C TYR A 609 -26.06 -14.37 33.18
N HIS A 610 -24.83 -14.85 33.15
CA HIS A 610 -24.35 -15.94 34.00
C HIS A 610 -22.98 -15.60 34.58
N TRP A 611 -22.87 -15.68 35.90
CA TRP A 611 -21.65 -15.44 36.66
C TRP A 611 -21.12 -16.75 37.23
N ASP A 612 -19.83 -17.04 37.03
CA ASP A 612 -19.05 -18.00 37.80
C ASP A 612 -18.05 -17.22 38.66
N PHE A 613 -18.12 -17.38 39.98
CA PHE A 613 -17.28 -16.62 40.92
C PHE A 613 -15.90 -17.22 41.18
N GLY A 614 -15.56 -18.34 40.52
CA GLY A 614 -14.25 -19.00 40.64
C GLY A 614 -14.04 -19.78 41.93
N ASP A 615 -15.04 -19.81 42.82
CA ASP A 615 -15.06 -20.59 44.07
C ASP A 615 -16.08 -21.74 44.04
N GLY A 616 -16.65 -22.01 42.86
CA GLY A 616 -17.70 -23.01 42.63
C GLY A 616 -19.13 -22.52 42.86
N THR A 617 -19.32 -21.23 43.18
CA THR A 617 -20.65 -20.61 43.25
C THR A 617 -20.96 -19.74 42.03
N THR A 618 -22.25 -19.57 41.71
CA THR A 618 -22.70 -18.87 40.49
C THR A 618 -23.88 -17.92 40.75
N SER A 619 -24.19 -17.05 39.78
CA SER A 619 -25.37 -16.16 39.81
C SER A 619 -25.93 -15.91 38.40
N THR A 620 -27.20 -15.53 38.32
CA THR A 620 -27.87 -15.06 37.08
C THR A 620 -28.38 -13.62 37.19
N GLN A 621 -28.13 -12.95 38.31
CA GLN A 621 -28.44 -11.52 38.45
C GLN A 621 -27.48 -10.70 37.57
N ALA A 622 -27.95 -9.60 37.01
CA ALA A 622 -27.08 -8.69 36.24
C ALA A 622 -25.93 -8.15 37.11
N ASN A 623 -26.24 -7.73 38.35
CA ASN A 623 -25.27 -7.10 39.26
C ASN A 623 -25.32 -7.76 40.67
N PRO A 624 -24.64 -8.91 40.89
CA PRO A 624 -24.64 -9.61 42.17
C PRO A 624 -23.57 -9.11 43.16
N THR A 625 -23.77 -9.38 44.45
CA THR A 625 -22.75 -9.21 45.52
C THR A 625 -22.23 -10.57 45.98
N LYS A 626 -20.92 -10.67 46.27
CA LYS A 626 -20.26 -11.89 46.75
C LYS A 626 -19.31 -11.59 47.91
N THR A 627 -19.18 -12.51 48.87
CA THR A 627 -18.16 -12.43 49.94
C THR A 627 -17.18 -13.60 49.80
N TYR A 628 -15.88 -13.28 49.91
CA TYR A 628 -14.78 -14.24 49.93
C TYR A 628 -14.11 -14.24 51.31
N ASP A 629 -14.20 -15.36 52.02
CA ASP A 629 -13.67 -15.51 53.40
C ASP A 629 -12.26 -16.12 53.46
N THR A 630 -11.68 -16.54 52.33
CA THR A 630 -10.38 -17.21 52.28
C THR A 630 -9.43 -16.45 51.37
N ASN A 631 -8.16 -16.34 51.78
CA ASN A 631 -7.13 -15.75 50.92
C ASN A 631 -6.89 -16.62 49.69
N GLY A 632 -6.70 -16.00 48.54
CA GLY A 632 -6.51 -16.67 47.26
C GLY A 632 -6.91 -15.78 46.08
N THR A 633 -6.63 -16.27 44.86
CA THR A 633 -7.04 -15.61 43.62
C THR A 633 -8.23 -16.37 43.02
N TYR A 634 -9.30 -15.64 42.73
CA TYR A 634 -10.53 -16.17 42.14
C TYR A 634 -10.72 -15.60 40.74
N HIS A 635 -10.90 -16.46 39.74
CA HIS A 635 -11.20 -16.04 38.36
C HIS A 635 -12.71 -15.99 38.17
N VAL A 636 -13.25 -14.78 38.07
CA VAL A 636 -14.69 -14.55 37.92
C VAL A 636 -15.00 -14.35 36.45
N THR A 637 -15.96 -15.10 35.91
CA THR A 637 -16.37 -15.00 34.50
C THR A 637 -17.83 -14.57 34.41
N LEU A 638 -18.09 -13.54 33.60
CA LEU A 638 -19.41 -13.14 33.14
C LEU A 638 -19.63 -13.69 31.73
N THR A 639 -20.72 -14.42 31.53
CA THR A 639 -21.23 -14.79 30.20
C THR A 639 -22.50 -14.01 29.93
N VAL A 640 -22.53 -13.29 28.80
CA VAL A 640 -23.70 -12.57 28.29
C VAL A 640 -24.23 -13.31 27.09
N SER A 641 -25.54 -13.53 27.00
CA SER A 641 -26.18 -14.22 25.88
C SER A 641 -27.43 -13.50 25.40
N ASP A 642 -27.60 -13.43 24.09
CA ASP A 642 -28.81 -12.98 23.39
C ASP A 642 -29.82 -14.13 23.14
N GLY A 643 -29.46 -15.38 23.48
CA GLY A 643 -30.24 -16.59 23.24
C GLY A 643 -29.73 -17.49 22.10
N GLU A 644 -28.87 -16.97 21.21
CA GLU A 644 -28.25 -17.71 20.10
C GLU A 644 -26.72 -17.74 20.20
N LYS A 645 -26.09 -16.61 20.56
CA LYS A 645 -24.66 -16.45 20.77
C LYS A 645 -24.35 -15.96 22.19
N THR A 646 -23.06 -15.98 22.52
CA THR A 646 -22.56 -15.54 23.83
C THR A 646 -21.27 -14.76 23.71
N GLY A 647 -21.14 -13.71 24.51
CA GLY A 647 -19.87 -13.05 24.84
C GLY A 647 -19.44 -13.41 26.26
N GLN A 648 -18.13 -13.40 26.51
CA GLN A 648 -17.58 -13.65 27.83
C GLN A 648 -16.54 -12.60 28.21
N ASP A 649 -16.51 -12.24 29.49
CA ASP A 649 -15.48 -11.42 30.10
C ASP A 649 -15.05 -12.04 31.44
N THR A 650 -13.77 -11.95 31.79
CA THR A 650 -13.20 -12.59 32.97
C THR A 650 -12.26 -11.65 33.72
N GLN A 651 -12.42 -11.58 35.05
CA GLN A 651 -11.59 -10.76 35.93
C GLN A 651 -11.11 -11.56 37.15
N SER A 652 -9.86 -11.34 37.58
CA SER A 652 -9.32 -11.92 38.81
C SER A 652 -9.62 -11.07 40.04
N ILE A 653 -10.00 -11.73 41.15
CA ILE A 653 -10.16 -11.14 42.48
C ILE A 653 -9.11 -11.72 43.42
N THR A 654 -8.27 -10.87 44.03
CA THR A 654 -7.18 -11.32 44.93
C THR A 654 -7.51 -11.00 46.38
N VAL A 655 -7.68 -12.03 47.19
CA VAL A 655 -7.95 -11.91 48.63
C VAL A 655 -6.68 -12.20 49.41
N GLY A 656 -6.28 -11.27 50.28
CA GLY A 656 -5.12 -11.39 51.16
C GLY A 656 -3.90 -10.52 50.81
N SER A 657 -3.97 -9.74 49.74
CA SER A 657 -2.96 -8.75 49.32
C SER A 657 -3.66 -7.45 48.86
N THR A 658 -2.93 -6.35 48.84
CA THR A 658 -3.31 -5.08 48.24
C THR A 658 -2.26 -4.64 47.22
N ALA A 659 -2.66 -3.96 46.14
CA ALA A 659 -1.71 -3.51 45.13
C ALA A 659 -0.66 -2.50 45.68
N PRO A 660 0.53 -2.42 45.07
CA PRO A 660 1.54 -1.42 45.41
C PRO A 660 0.99 0.02 45.39
N HIS A 661 1.51 0.92 46.21
CA HIS A 661 1.06 2.31 46.33
C HIS A 661 2.22 3.30 46.46
N ASP A 662 1.92 4.60 46.48
CA ASP A 662 2.89 5.70 46.57
C ASP A 662 4.00 5.64 45.50
N LEU A 663 3.62 5.30 44.27
CA LEU A 663 4.55 5.26 43.13
C LEU A 663 5.11 6.67 42.87
N THR A 664 6.42 6.77 42.69
CA THR A 664 7.11 8.01 42.32
C THR A 664 7.95 7.82 41.07
N ILE A 665 7.92 8.80 40.15
CA ILE A 665 8.78 8.84 38.96
C ILE A 665 9.60 10.13 39.00
N THR A 666 10.92 10.01 38.97
CA THR A 666 11.88 11.13 39.09
C THR A 666 13.05 10.98 38.13
N THR A 667 13.87 12.01 37.98
CA THR A 667 15.20 11.87 37.34
C THR A 667 16.14 11.03 38.21
N PRO A 668 17.28 10.52 37.69
CA PRO A 668 18.29 9.85 38.52
C PRO A 668 18.86 10.69 39.68
N LEU A 669 18.66 12.01 39.67
CA LEU A 669 19.05 12.93 40.74
C LEU A 669 17.94 13.15 41.78
N GLY A 670 16.75 12.59 41.56
CA GLY A 670 15.58 12.72 42.44
C GLY A 670 14.69 13.93 42.17
N ASP A 671 14.90 14.65 41.06
CA ASP A 671 14.05 15.77 40.67
C ASP A 671 12.72 15.27 40.06
N PRO A 672 11.60 15.98 40.25
CA PRO A 672 10.34 15.64 39.58
C PRO A 672 10.50 15.65 38.06
N LEU A 673 9.99 14.62 37.40
CA LEU A 673 10.03 14.51 35.94
C LEU A 673 8.75 15.03 35.26
N ASP A 674 7.64 15.08 35.99
CA ASP A 674 6.36 15.51 35.45
C ASP A 674 6.34 16.99 35.05
N ASN A 675 5.75 17.27 33.89
CA ASN A 675 5.71 18.58 33.24
C ASN A 675 7.08 19.20 32.93
N THR A 676 8.15 18.39 32.90
CA THR A 676 9.47 18.87 32.46
C THR A 676 9.52 19.03 30.94
N LYS A 677 10.63 19.60 30.45
CA LYS A 677 10.83 19.93 29.05
C LYS A 677 11.97 19.12 28.41
N TYR A 678 11.81 18.78 27.14
CA TYR A 678 12.85 18.15 26.31
C TYR A 678 13.14 18.95 25.04
N ASN A 679 14.35 18.78 24.51
CA ASN A 679 14.71 19.06 23.13
C ASN A 679 14.89 17.72 22.39
N ALA A 680 14.68 17.72 21.08
CA ALA A 680 15.08 16.61 20.23
C ALA A 680 16.59 16.35 20.37
N GLY A 681 16.97 15.07 20.43
CA GLY A 681 18.33 14.62 20.76
C GLY A 681 18.63 14.46 22.26
N ASP A 682 17.77 14.95 23.17
CA ASP A 682 17.98 14.76 24.61
C ASP A 682 17.83 13.29 25.02
N THR A 683 18.53 12.89 26.09
CA THR A 683 18.29 11.61 26.78
C THR A 683 17.44 11.84 28.01
N ILE A 684 16.19 11.36 28.00
CA ILE A 684 15.30 11.40 29.16
C ILE A 684 15.57 10.16 30.00
N SER A 685 16.13 10.36 31.20
CA SER A 685 16.38 9.28 32.17
C SER A 685 15.40 9.35 33.33
N PHE A 686 14.90 8.20 33.77
CA PHE A 686 13.87 8.09 34.81
C PHE A 686 14.20 7.01 35.85
N THR A 687 13.73 7.23 37.08
CA THR A 687 13.88 6.35 38.24
C THR A 687 12.56 6.24 39.00
N GLY A 688 12.24 5.01 39.43
CA GLY A 688 10.98 4.64 40.07
C GLY A 688 11.15 4.14 41.50
N SER A 689 10.16 4.43 42.34
CA SER A 689 10.01 3.81 43.66
C SER A 689 8.53 3.57 43.96
N ALA A 690 8.24 2.60 44.82
CA ALA A 690 6.89 2.25 45.27
C ALA A 690 6.96 1.59 46.66
N LEU A 691 5.84 1.62 47.38
CA LEU A 691 5.64 0.92 48.64
C LEU A 691 4.61 -0.19 48.48
N ASP A 692 4.74 -1.22 49.31
CA ASP A 692 3.76 -2.30 49.43
C ASP A 692 3.54 -2.59 50.91
N GLN A 693 2.30 -2.91 51.29
CA GLN A 693 1.94 -3.11 52.69
C GLN A 693 2.40 -4.48 53.22
N ASP A 694 2.45 -5.49 52.37
CA ASP A 694 2.71 -6.88 52.75
C ASP A 694 4.05 -7.43 52.26
N GLU A 695 4.76 -6.75 51.37
CA GLU A 695 6.10 -7.16 50.94
C GLU A 695 7.14 -6.05 50.70
N THR A 696 8.37 -6.47 50.42
CA THR A 696 9.43 -5.59 49.89
C THR A 696 9.59 -5.87 48.41
N LEU A 697 9.37 -4.85 47.59
CA LEU A 697 9.36 -4.95 46.12
C LEU A 697 10.79 -5.08 45.55
N PRO A 698 11.15 -6.19 44.88
CA PRO A 698 12.44 -6.34 44.19
C PRO A 698 12.49 -5.48 42.92
N ASP A 699 13.69 -5.28 42.33
CA ASP A 699 13.81 -4.53 41.07
C ASP A 699 13.01 -5.18 39.93
N SER A 700 12.83 -6.51 39.95
CA SER A 700 12.01 -7.24 38.97
C SER A 700 10.51 -6.94 39.07
N ALA A 701 10.05 -6.26 40.13
CA ALA A 701 8.67 -5.82 40.27
C ALA A 701 8.35 -4.57 39.43
N TYR A 702 9.36 -3.85 38.97
CA TYR A 702 9.21 -2.56 38.27
C TYR A 702 9.27 -2.78 36.76
N ASN A 703 8.26 -2.30 36.05
CA ASN A 703 8.16 -2.38 34.60
C ASN A 703 7.83 -1.01 34.01
N TRP A 704 8.57 -0.60 32.98
CA TRP A 704 8.36 0.68 32.31
C TRP A 704 7.83 0.52 30.90
N THR A 705 6.94 1.44 30.55
CA THR A 705 6.51 1.70 29.18
C THR A 705 6.63 3.20 28.91
N VAL A 706 7.20 3.56 27.77
CA VAL A 706 7.26 4.94 27.30
C VAL A 706 6.42 5.06 26.05
N VAL A 707 5.49 6.01 26.09
CA VAL A 707 4.55 6.29 25.02
C VAL A 707 4.86 7.68 24.48
N PHE A 708 5.12 7.79 23.19
CA PHE A 708 5.19 9.06 22.48
C PHE A 708 3.78 9.43 22.04
N HIS A 709 3.33 10.62 22.37
CA HIS A 709 2.08 11.19 21.92
C HIS A 709 2.38 12.18 20.81
N HIS A 710 1.53 12.21 19.80
CA HIS A 710 1.60 13.12 18.66
C HIS A 710 0.16 13.46 18.26
N ALA A 711 -0.21 14.73 18.39
CA ALA A 711 -1.60 15.17 18.24
C ALA A 711 -2.56 14.28 19.08
N ASP A 712 -3.54 13.66 18.42
CA ASP A 712 -4.56 12.81 19.05
C ASP A 712 -4.19 11.32 19.11
N HIS A 713 -2.93 10.95 18.81
CA HIS A 713 -2.51 9.55 18.82
C HIS A 713 -1.17 9.28 19.49
N ILE A 714 -0.83 7.99 19.60
CA ILE A 714 0.34 7.52 20.32
C ILE A 714 1.16 6.48 19.55
N HIS A 715 2.47 6.50 19.78
CA HIS A 715 3.41 5.47 19.36
C HIS A 715 4.13 4.86 20.58
N PRO A 716 4.25 3.53 20.68
CA PRO A 716 5.09 2.92 21.69
C PRO A 716 6.58 3.17 21.37
N VAL A 717 7.31 3.79 22.28
CA VAL A 717 8.75 4.06 22.13
C VAL A 717 9.58 2.95 22.74
N THR A 718 9.14 2.49 23.90
CA THR A 718 9.82 1.44 24.66
C THR A 718 8.78 0.74 25.52
N SER A 719 8.85 -0.59 25.58
CA SER A 719 7.99 -1.40 26.43
C SER A 719 8.81 -2.44 27.18
N ASN A 720 8.30 -2.85 28.34
CA ASN A 720 8.83 -3.96 29.12
C ASN A 720 10.27 -3.78 29.62
N VAL A 721 10.67 -2.55 29.95
CA VAL A 721 11.96 -2.32 30.62
C VAL A 721 11.80 -2.68 32.09
N VAL A 722 12.47 -3.74 32.51
CA VAL A 722 12.43 -4.25 33.89
C VAL A 722 13.52 -3.62 34.74
N GLY A 723 13.17 -3.15 35.93
CA GLY A 723 14.09 -2.54 36.89
C GLY A 723 13.65 -1.14 37.35
N LYS A 724 14.34 -0.58 38.34
CA LYS A 724 13.97 0.74 38.91
C LYS A 724 14.35 1.95 38.06
N THR A 725 15.13 1.76 36.99
CA THR A 725 15.64 2.86 36.18
C THR A 725 15.52 2.55 34.70
N GLY A 726 15.34 3.59 33.87
CA GLY A 726 15.39 3.48 32.42
C GLY A 726 15.70 4.82 31.75
N SER A 727 15.84 4.80 30.43
CA SER A 727 16.08 6.01 29.64
C SER A 727 15.62 5.83 28.19
N ILE A 728 15.26 6.95 27.55
CA ILE A 728 15.02 7.05 26.11
C ILE A 728 15.87 8.18 25.51
N THR A 729 16.19 8.09 24.23
CA THR A 729 16.75 9.20 23.46
C THR A 729 15.65 9.75 22.56
N VAL A 730 15.41 11.06 22.63
CA VAL A 730 14.43 11.74 21.77
C VAL A 730 15.01 11.81 20.35
N PRO A 731 14.31 11.29 19.31
CA PRO A 731 14.76 11.40 17.94
C PRO A 731 14.91 12.86 17.48
N THR A 732 15.73 13.09 16.46
CA THR A 732 15.93 14.43 15.86
C THR A 732 15.14 14.63 14.58
N ASP A 733 14.35 13.65 14.14
CA ASP A 733 13.65 13.71 12.87
C ASP A 733 12.39 14.61 12.93
N PRO A 734 11.88 15.05 11.75
CA PRO A 734 10.76 15.98 11.65
C PRO A 734 9.43 15.52 12.26
N HIS A 735 9.26 14.25 12.66
CA HIS A 735 8.03 13.79 13.33
C HIS A 735 7.89 14.39 14.74
N ASN A 736 8.93 15.01 15.30
CA ASN A 736 8.84 15.77 16.53
C ASN A 736 8.26 17.17 16.28
N SER A 737 6.93 17.26 16.27
CA SER A 737 6.17 18.51 16.11
C SER A 737 5.73 19.11 17.45
N ALA A 738 5.16 20.32 17.41
CA ALA A 738 4.84 21.11 18.60
C ALA A 738 3.75 20.50 19.52
N ASP A 739 2.97 19.57 18.98
CA ASP A 739 1.88 18.82 19.60
C ASP A 739 2.30 17.41 20.04
N THR A 740 3.60 17.21 20.26
CA THR A 740 4.15 15.95 20.77
C THR A 740 4.43 15.99 22.26
N TRP A 741 4.47 14.85 22.93
CA TRP A 741 5.01 14.70 24.29
C TRP A 741 5.32 13.23 24.62
N TYR A 742 6.12 12.98 25.66
CA TYR A 742 6.37 11.63 26.16
C TYR A 742 5.62 11.37 27.45
N GLU A 743 4.90 10.26 27.53
CA GLU A 743 4.35 9.71 28.75
C GLU A 743 5.22 8.54 29.22
N ILE A 744 5.78 8.66 30.41
CA ILE A 744 6.59 7.61 31.04
C ILE A 744 5.72 6.93 32.07
N ARG A 745 5.33 5.68 31.80
CA ARG A 745 4.49 4.84 32.66
C ARG A 745 5.35 3.89 33.48
N LEU A 746 5.19 3.93 34.79
CA LEU A 746 5.71 2.94 35.72
C LEU A 746 4.58 2.04 36.17
N THR A 747 4.66 0.74 35.87
CA THR A 747 3.83 -0.29 36.47
C THR A 747 4.66 -1.08 37.48
N VAL A 748 4.18 -1.20 38.71
CA VAL A 748 4.82 -2.02 39.74
C VAL A 748 3.89 -3.15 40.13
N THR A 749 4.39 -4.38 40.09
CA THR A 749 3.62 -5.61 40.33
C THR A 749 4.18 -6.37 41.53
N ASP A 750 3.30 -6.70 42.47
CA ASP A 750 3.64 -7.49 43.67
C ASP A 750 3.82 -8.99 43.35
N SER A 751 4.18 -9.80 44.35
CA SER A 751 4.32 -11.26 44.21
C SER A 751 3.00 -12.00 43.99
N THR A 752 1.85 -11.36 44.21
CA THR A 752 0.51 -11.93 43.94
C THR A 752 -0.02 -11.58 42.55
N GLY A 753 0.67 -10.72 41.81
CA GLY A 753 0.31 -10.26 40.47
C GLY A 753 -0.54 -8.98 40.46
N LEU A 754 -0.81 -8.37 41.62
CA LEU A 754 -1.48 -7.07 41.71
C LEU A 754 -0.52 -5.96 41.29
N SER A 755 -1.01 -5.02 40.50
CA SER A 755 -0.20 -3.94 39.97
C SER A 755 -0.85 -2.57 40.12
N THR A 756 -0.01 -1.55 40.25
CA THR A 756 -0.40 -0.14 40.19
C THR A 756 0.45 0.54 39.15
N THR A 757 -0.17 1.44 38.38
CA THR A 757 0.50 2.23 37.36
C THR A 757 0.45 3.72 37.72
N SER A 758 1.57 4.40 37.56
CA SER A 758 1.68 5.86 37.61
C SER A 758 2.35 6.35 36.33
N SER A 759 2.07 7.57 35.91
CA SER A 759 2.72 8.18 34.74
C SER A 759 3.06 9.65 34.96
N VAL A 760 4.05 10.10 34.21
CA VAL A 760 4.48 11.50 34.13
C VAL A 760 4.61 11.93 32.68
N MET A 761 4.35 13.21 32.42
CA MET A 761 4.39 13.79 31.08
C MET A 761 5.62 14.68 30.91
N VAL A 762 6.34 14.53 29.80
CA VAL A 762 7.51 15.34 29.43
C VAL A 762 7.23 16.00 28.09
N TYR A 763 7.19 17.33 28.06
CA TYR A 763 6.71 18.12 26.92
C TYR A 763 7.86 18.75 26.13
N PRO A 764 7.70 19.05 24.84
CA PRO A 764 8.75 19.68 24.06
C PRO A 764 8.97 21.14 24.50
N ASN A 765 10.21 21.58 24.36
CA ASN A 765 10.52 22.99 24.17
C ASN A 765 10.21 23.36 22.72
N THR A 766 9.36 24.36 22.53
CA THR A 766 8.95 24.81 21.21
C THR A 766 9.40 26.25 20.94
N VAL A 767 9.69 26.53 19.68
CA VAL A 767 10.03 27.86 19.17
C VAL A 767 9.23 28.14 17.90
N THR A 768 9.07 29.41 17.56
CA THR A 768 8.51 29.81 16.26
C THR A 768 9.63 29.94 15.23
N GLN A 769 9.45 29.29 14.08
CA GLN A 769 10.29 29.48 12.90
C GLN A 769 9.49 30.15 11.80
N THR A 770 10.04 31.19 11.20
CA THR A 770 9.46 31.86 10.04
C THR A 770 10.41 31.76 8.86
N PHE A 771 9.92 31.25 7.74
CA PHE A 771 10.67 31.10 6.50
C PHE A 771 10.05 32.04 5.46
N THR A 772 10.87 32.91 4.88
CA THR A 772 10.39 33.94 3.94
C THR A 772 11.24 33.97 2.69
N ALA A 773 10.58 33.91 1.53
CA ALA A 773 11.22 34.19 0.27
C ALA A 773 11.30 35.70 0.01
N SER A 774 12.43 36.16 -0.53
CA SER A 774 12.61 37.57 -0.92
C SER A 774 11.69 38.01 -2.05
N ASP A 775 11.17 37.05 -2.83
CA ASP A 775 10.15 37.24 -3.86
C ASP A 775 8.92 36.38 -3.47
N PRO A 776 7.70 36.96 -3.44
CA PRO A 776 6.51 36.25 -2.98
C PRO A 776 6.09 35.07 -3.86
N ASP A 777 6.50 35.06 -5.13
CA ASP A 777 6.18 34.00 -6.09
C ASP A 777 7.23 32.87 -6.09
N ALA A 778 8.33 33.04 -5.35
CA ALA A 778 9.37 32.02 -5.26
C ALA A 778 8.95 30.87 -4.34
N VAL A 779 9.27 29.66 -4.77
CA VAL A 779 9.09 28.42 -4.02
C VAL A 779 10.34 28.11 -3.20
N PHE A 780 10.16 27.74 -1.95
CA PHE A 780 11.17 27.04 -1.14
C PHE A 780 10.54 25.79 -0.54
N THR A 781 11.35 24.84 -0.09
CA THR A 781 10.88 23.61 0.53
C THR A 781 11.37 23.48 1.96
N ILE A 782 10.52 22.88 2.79
CA ILE A 782 10.88 22.39 4.13
C ILE A 782 10.51 20.92 4.16
N ASP A 783 11.49 20.04 4.35
CA ASP A 783 11.37 18.58 4.25
C ASP A 783 10.69 18.15 2.93
N GLY A 784 11.11 18.80 1.84
CA GLY A 784 10.57 18.59 0.50
C GLY A 784 9.20 19.21 0.21
N LYS A 785 8.45 19.62 1.24
CA LYS A 785 7.13 20.26 1.06
C LYS A 785 7.30 21.69 0.54
N PRO A 786 6.69 22.07 -0.59
CA PRO A 786 6.85 23.39 -1.19
C PRO A 786 5.96 24.45 -0.54
N TYR A 787 6.51 25.66 -0.40
CA TYR A 787 5.87 26.86 0.13
C TYR A 787 6.24 28.08 -0.73
N THR A 788 5.35 29.07 -0.79
CA THR A 788 5.62 30.38 -1.42
C THR A 788 5.43 31.52 -0.42
N GLY A 789 6.04 32.67 -0.70
CA GLY A 789 5.93 33.85 0.15
C GLY A 789 6.54 33.63 1.54
N SER A 790 5.71 33.60 2.57
CA SER A 790 6.16 33.39 3.95
C SER A 790 5.38 32.26 4.61
N HIS A 791 6.09 31.32 5.20
CA HIS A 791 5.56 30.25 6.02
C HIS A 791 6.00 30.45 7.48
N THR A 792 5.15 30.11 8.43
CA THR A 792 5.48 30.18 9.86
C THR A 792 4.92 28.98 10.57
N GLU A 793 5.74 28.34 11.37
CA GLU A 793 5.39 27.14 12.11
C GLU A 793 5.99 27.13 13.50
N THR A 794 5.39 26.35 14.39
CA THR A 794 5.94 26.07 15.71
C THR A 794 6.70 24.75 15.63
N SER A 795 7.96 24.74 16.06
CA SER A 795 8.86 23.58 15.93
C SER A 795 9.48 23.21 17.26
N VAL A 796 9.81 21.93 17.44
CA VAL A 796 10.52 21.43 18.62
C VAL A 796 12.01 21.74 18.48
N VAL A 797 12.61 22.29 19.54
CA VAL A 797 14.05 22.60 19.59
C VAL A 797 14.85 21.32 19.39
N GLY A 798 15.90 21.36 18.57
CA GLY A 798 16.77 20.22 18.28
C GLY A 798 16.35 19.36 17.08
N VAL A 799 15.17 19.58 16.51
CA VAL A 799 14.70 18.85 15.32
C VAL A 799 15.47 19.27 14.09
N GLU A 800 15.96 18.30 13.33
CA GLU A 800 16.62 18.47 12.05
C GLU A 800 15.57 18.66 10.94
N ARG A 801 15.73 19.73 10.14
CA ARG A 801 14.84 20.08 9.03
C ARG A 801 15.66 20.27 7.76
N VAL A 802 15.18 19.76 6.64
CA VAL A 802 15.86 19.96 5.35
C VAL A 802 15.23 21.15 4.65
N LEU A 803 15.99 22.24 4.53
CA LEU A 803 15.61 23.38 3.71
C LEU A 803 16.07 23.13 2.27
N GLY A 804 15.24 23.49 1.30
CA GLY A 804 15.57 23.35 -0.10
C GLY A 804 14.99 24.48 -0.95
N VAL A 805 15.56 24.66 -2.13
CA VAL A 805 15.11 25.66 -3.10
C VAL A 805 15.18 25.05 -4.49
N PRO A 806 14.06 24.86 -5.20
CA PRO A 806 14.11 24.61 -6.63
C PRO A 806 14.80 25.81 -7.31
N SER A 807 15.82 25.60 -8.14
CA SER A 807 16.47 26.71 -8.84
C SER A 807 17.11 26.21 -10.14
N PRO A 808 16.94 26.92 -11.26
CA PRO A 808 16.15 28.14 -11.39
C PRO A 808 14.62 27.89 -11.34
N GLN A 809 13.85 28.93 -11.01
CA GLN A 809 12.39 28.90 -11.04
C GLN A 809 11.87 29.88 -12.09
N TYR A 810 10.73 29.57 -12.70
CA TYR A 810 10.15 30.39 -13.75
C TYR A 810 8.86 31.03 -13.26
N VAL A 811 8.83 32.36 -13.34
CA VAL A 811 7.69 33.21 -12.99
C VAL A 811 7.27 34.01 -14.22
N GLU A 812 6.08 34.62 -14.20
CA GLU A 812 5.50 35.31 -15.36
C GLU A 812 6.45 36.32 -16.02
N ASP A 813 7.23 37.03 -15.22
CA ASP A 813 8.11 38.12 -15.66
C ASP A 813 9.61 37.74 -15.71
N GLY A 814 9.98 36.46 -15.68
CA GLY A 814 11.37 36.02 -15.81
C GLY A 814 11.73 34.77 -15.01
N GLN A 815 12.98 34.71 -14.59
CA GLN A 815 13.56 33.58 -13.89
C GLN A 815 14.08 34.02 -12.53
N LEU A 816 13.74 33.28 -11.47
CA LEU A 816 14.30 33.46 -10.14
C LEU A 816 15.44 32.45 -9.94
N VAL A 817 16.60 32.95 -9.52
CA VAL A 817 17.79 32.14 -9.26
C VAL A 817 18.16 32.28 -7.81
N PHE A 818 18.35 31.14 -7.13
CA PHE A 818 18.81 31.10 -5.74
C PHE A 818 20.14 31.85 -5.56
N VAL A 819 20.21 32.71 -4.54
CA VAL A 819 21.42 33.44 -4.16
C VAL A 819 21.98 32.89 -2.85
N SER A 820 21.18 32.92 -1.78
CA SER A 820 21.62 32.50 -0.44
C SER A 820 20.45 32.34 0.52
N TRP A 821 20.63 31.50 1.53
CA TRP A 821 19.87 31.55 2.77
C TRP A 821 20.52 32.51 3.78
N SER A 822 19.72 33.13 4.66
CA SER A 822 20.19 34.05 5.70
C SER A 822 21.10 33.42 6.75
N ASP A 823 21.04 32.10 6.91
CA ASP A 823 21.92 31.31 7.76
C ASP A 823 23.26 30.94 7.08
N GLY A 824 23.44 31.30 5.81
CA GLY A 824 24.62 30.97 5.02
C GLY A 824 24.67 29.52 4.52
N GLY A 825 23.57 28.78 4.63
CA GLY A 825 23.45 27.42 4.12
C GLY A 825 23.52 27.31 2.59
N ALA A 826 23.74 26.08 2.11
CA ALA A 826 23.70 25.78 0.68
C ALA A 826 22.26 25.86 0.13
N GLN A 827 22.07 25.68 -1.18
CA GLN A 827 20.72 25.70 -1.78
C GLN A 827 19.77 24.68 -1.13
N THR A 828 20.30 23.49 -0.83
CA THR A 828 19.65 22.46 -0.01
C THR A 828 20.58 22.11 1.14
N HIS A 829 20.10 22.20 2.37
CA HIS A 829 20.87 21.89 3.57
C HIS A 829 19.98 21.56 4.77
N THR A 830 20.55 20.90 5.76
CA THR A 830 19.87 20.61 7.02
C THR A 830 20.14 21.71 8.04
N ILE A 831 19.09 22.17 8.71
CA ILE A 831 19.18 23.01 9.91
C ILE A 831 18.78 22.19 11.14
N VAL A 832 19.31 22.57 12.31
CA VAL A 832 18.81 22.09 13.60
C VAL A 832 17.98 23.23 14.20
N THR A 833 16.73 22.95 14.55
CA THR A 833 15.80 23.93 15.12
C THR A 833 16.44 24.57 16.36
N PRO A 834 16.68 25.90 16.36
CA PRO A 834 17.42 26.57 17.42
C PRO A 834 16.58 26.73 18.70
N GLY A 835 17.25 27.03 19.82
CA GLY A 835 16.60 27.25 21.11
C GLY A 835 15.86 28.59 21.27
N THR A 836 15.76 29.39 20.20
CA THR A 836 15.08 30.69 20.19
C THR A 836 14.33 30.88 18.87
N ASN A 837 13.26 31.67 18.88
CA ASN A 837 12.54 32.04 17.65
C ASN A 837 13.52 32.60 16.62
N THR A 838 13.39 32.14 15.37
CA THR A 838 14.36 32.41 14.32
C THR A 838 13.66 32.59 12.98
N ASP A 839 14.11 33.61 12.24
CA ASP A 839 13.63 33.90 10.89
C ASP A 839 14.70 33.47 9.88
N TYR A 840 14.29 32.69 8.88
CA TYR A 840 15.10 32.27 7.74
C TYR A 840 14.61 33.00 6.49
N VAL A 841 15.52 33.67 5.79
CA VAL A 841 15.22 34.37 4.54
C VAL A 841 15.99 33.73 3.41
N VAL A 842 15.29 33.26 2.38
CA VAL A 842 15.90 32.85 1.11
C VAL A 842 15.88 34.01 0.14
N THR A 843 17.04 34.33 -0.42
CA THR A 843 17.23 35.43 -1.37
C THR A 843 17.34 34.90 -2.78
N PHE A 844 16.64 35.55 -3.70
CA PHE A 844 16.66 35.27 -5.13
C PHE A 844 17.06 36.50 -5.94
N ASP A 845 17.77 36.27 -7.04
CA ASP A 845 17.96 37.25 -8.10
C ASP A 845 16.91 37.00 -9.19
N LYS A 846 16.25 38.07 -9.65
CA LYS A 846 15.35 38.03 -10.80
C LYS A 846 16.14 38.32 -12.07
N VAL A 847 16.28 37.32 -12.92
CA VAL A 847 16.83 37.42 -14.27
C VAL A 847 15.66 37.63 -15.23
N PRO A 848 15.52 38.79 -15.89
CA PRO A 848 14.46 39.01 -16.86
C PRO A 848 14.54 37.97 -17.99
N SER A 849 13.39 37.51 -18.48
CA SER A 849 13.38 36.69 -19.70
C SER A 849 14.02 37.49 -20.84
N VAL A 850 15.06 36.93 -21.45
CA VAL A 850 15.63 37.51 -22.68
C VAL A 850 14.63 37.15 -23.78
N LEU A 851 13.72 38.07 -24.08
CA LEU A 851 12.74 37.95 -25.18
C LEU A 851 13.41 37.62 -26.51
#